data_AF-A0A8H6FZX4-F1
#
_entry.id   AF-A0A8H6FZX4-F1
#
_cell.length_a   1.000
_cell.length_b   1.000
_cell.length_c   1.000
_cell.angle_alpha   90.00
_cell.angle_beta   90.00
_cell.angle_gamma   90.00
#
_symmetry.space_group_name_H-M   'P 1'
#
loop_
_entity.id
_entity.type
_entity.pdbx_description
1 polymer ?
#
loop_
_entity_poly.entity_id
_entity_poly.type
_entity_poly.pdbx_seq_one_letter_code
_entity_poly.pdbx_strand_id
1 'polypeptide(L)'
;MPLLGNGEYREPVPFHDRLSEAKEISPHIPPHRKQSQHSVFAKTAIMSHFSTPSSDGARTPDENELLKEKEKFNKAFGAPVSGSSLAAPQQGSKQGGTNGSALTDTPLTTAPNSPIIPPRRRDSGTSTPASRQRPTTLDIPGLTKSSVSPDGRIAQRDVGSKLVIVMVGLPARGKSYVTKKIARYLNWLQHDTRIFNVGERRRVAAGELGSNGPPGISRTQRPLQSISLTTRSSNGFLTDGNSKTAITPSMKILINGEPPPLEMLPSPALDLAEEANSRDSTLDIVSNSNTQDGRLAPKAVAPSLHRTESMEKIHDASFFDPNNEQAAHIRDEIAMATLDELLDYILDQGGSVGIFDATNSTLERRKLVMERIRERAGPELGVLFLESLCVDEQLLESNMRLKLSGPDYRDQDPLVALDDFKKRVALYQSKYVPLGEYEEKNNTPYVQMIDVGRKVVSHQIRGFLSAQTVYYLLNFNLAPRQIWITRHGESVDNVNGRIGGDSDLSERGIAYAKALTMFIKDQRQAWDVHQRDKALSTHFPPLPGDTTPPNPEYNHGDPDDSSESPKSFCVWTSMLKRSIQTAQFFDEDDYDTKQFKMLDELNAGTMEGLTYEEIRTKHNEEFRLRQRDKMHYRYPGAGGEGYLDIINRLRAVIVEVERMTDHVLLVGHRSVARVLLAYFKGLKREDVADLDVPLGMLYMLEPKPYGVEFRAYRYDELRDCFFEVHDYQLQRATSHLSN
;
A
#
# COMPACT_ATOMS: atom_id res chain seq x y z
N MET A 1 12.08 -31.81 -62.45
CA MET A 1 10.69 -32.11 -62.86
C MET A 1 10.17 -33.23 -61.96
N PRO A 2 8.87 -33.29 -61.62
CA PRO A 2 7.91 -32.20 -61.36
C PRO A 2 7.16 -32.47 -60.00
N LEU A 3 6.06 -31.84 -59.54
CA LEU A 3 5.21 -30.71 -59.95
C LEU A 3 4.96 -29.77 -58.73
N LEU A 4 4.62 -28.52 -59.04
CA LEU A 4 3.62 -27.57 -58.48
C LEU A 4 2.82 -27.90 -57.18
N GLY A 5 2.44 -26.89 -56.38
CA GLY A 5 2.78 -25.46 -56.50
C GLY A 5 1.97 -24.45 -55.65
N ASN A 6 2.50 -23.22 -55.62
CA ASN A 6 1.97 -21.86 -55.37
C ASN A 6 0.79 -21.61 -54.39
N GLY A 7 1.03 -20.67 -53.46
CA GLY A 7 0.03 -19.83 -52.78
C GLY A 7 0.72 -18.61 -52.16
N GLU A 8 0.27 -17.39 -52.46
CA GLU A 8 1.03 -16.15 -52.21
C GLU A 8 0.66 -15.45 -50.88
N TYR A 9 1.62 -14.71 -50.32
CA TYR A 9 1.41 -13.77 -49.22
C TYR A 9 0.53 -12.58 -49.66
N ARG A 10 -0.20 -11.97 -48.71
CA ARG A 10 -0.89 -10.69 -48.90
C ARG A 10 -0.58 -9.72 -47.75
N GLU A 11 -0.21 -8.50 -48.10
CA GLU A 11 -0.16 -7.36 -47.19
C GLU A 11 -1.56 -6.71 -47.05
N PRO A 12 -1.88 -6.08 -45.90
CA PRO A 12 -3.05 -5.20 -45.77
C PRO A 12 -2.72 -3.79 -46.29
N VAL A 13 -3.51 -3.28 -47.23
CA VAL A 13 -3.41 -1.91 -47.76
C VAL A 13 -4.27 -0.96 -46.91
N PRO A 14 -3.82 0.27 -46.58
CA PRO A 14 -4.61 1.21 -45.79
C PRO A 14 -5.84 1.72 -46.55
N PHE A 15 -6.92 1.99 -45.81
CA PHE A 15 -8.16 2.55 -46.33
C PHE A 15 -8.34 4.02 -45.93
N HIS A 16 -8.59 4.87 -46.92
CA HIS A 16 -9.15 6.20 -46.74
C HIS A 16 -10.21 6.44 -47.83
N ASP A 17 -11.15 7.35 -47.53
CA ASP A 17 -12.10 7.98 -48.44
C ASP A 17 -13.04 7.08 -49.28
N ARG A 18 -14.31 7.03 -48.85
CA ARG A 18 -15.47 7.39 -49.68
C ARG A 18 -16.76 7.45 -48.86
N LEU A 19 -17.37 8.63 -48.77
CA LEU A 19 -18.80 8.84 -49.06
C LEU A 19 -19.16 10.33 -48.99
N SER A 20 -19.52 10.89 -50.14
CA SER A 20 -20.04 12.26 -50.26
C SER A 20 -21.04 12.31 -51.41
N GLU A 21 -22.33 12.46 -51.10
CA GLU A 21 -23.33 13.24 -51.85
C GLU A 21 -24.75 13.03 -51.28
N ALA A 22 -25.27 14.04 -50.60
CA ALA A 22 -26.69 14.29 -50.39
C ALA A 22 -26.87 15.82 -50.31
N LYS A 23 -27.96 16.36 -50.87
CA LYS A 23 -28.04 17.78 -51.27
C LYS A 23 -28.55 18.74 -50.19
N GLU A 24 -28.19 20.00 -50.40
CA GLU A 24 -28.53 21.18 -49.61
C GLU A 24 -30.05 21.45 -49.53
N ILE A 25 -30.53 21.88 -48.36
CA ILE A 25 -31.35 23.11 -48.22
C ILE A 25 -30.88 23.82 -46.95
N SER A 26 -30.71 25.14 -47.02
CA SER A 26 -30.28 26.01 -45.91
C SER A 26 -31.40 27.02 -45.56
N PRO A 27 -31.42 27.59 -44.33
CA PRO A 27 -31.19 29.04 -44.27
C PRO A 27 -30.23 29.50 -43.15
N HIS A 28 -29.65 30.69 -43.36
CA HIS A 28 -28.65 31.31 -42.48
C HIS A 28 -29.12 31.71 -41.08
N ILE A 29 -28.24 31.47 -40.08
CA ILE A 29 -28.01 32.34 -38.91
C ILE A 29 -26.48 32.42 -38.68
N PRO A 30 -25.87 33.61 -38.44
CA PRO A 30 -24.41 33.75 -38.35
C PRO A 30 -23.82 33.43 -36.96
N PRO A 31 -22.55 32.95 -36.88
CA PRO A 31 -21.90 32.64 -35.60
C PRO A 31 -21.36 33.89 -34.89
N HIS A 32 -21.82 34.13 -33.65
CA HIS A 32 -21.31 35.23 -32.84
C HIS A 32 -19.99 34.86 -32.12
N ARG A 33 -18.89 35.39 -32.66
CA ARG A 33 -17.56 35.47 -32.03
C ARG A 33 -17.67 36.09 -30.62
N LYS A 34 -17.42 35.32 -29.56
CA LYS A 34 -17.17 35.85 -28.21
C LYS A 34 -15.67 35.81 -27.91
N GLN A 35 -15.07 36.98 -27.75
CA GLN A 35 -13.70 37.13 -27.25
C GLN A 35 -13.72 37.09 -25.72
N SER A 36 -12.71 36.45 -25.13
CA SER A 36 -12.41 36.53 -23.70
C SER A 36 -11.88 37.91 -23.32
N GLN A 37 -12.53 38.60 -22.37
CA GLN A 37 -11.91 39.67 -21.60
C GLN A 37 -12.30 39.54 -20.13
N HIS A 38 -11.29 39.41 -19.26
CA HIS A 38 -11.47 39.60 -17.82
C HIS A 38 -11.69 41.08 -17.52
N SER A 39 -12.61 41.39 -16.60
CA SER A 39 -12.45 42.54 -15.68
C SER A 39 -13.48 42.48 -14.55
N VAL A 40 -12.98 42.45 -13.31
CA VAL A 40 -13.49 43.16 -12.12
C VAL A 40 -15.03 43.31 -11.98
N PHE A 41 -15.62 42.66 -10.97
CA PHE A 41 -16.21 43.39 -9.81
C PHE A 41 -16.59 42.46 -8.65
N ALA A 42 -15.68 42.31 -7.68
CA ALA A 42 -16.00 41.76 -6.37
C ALA A 42 -16.32 42.90 -5.38
N LYS A 43 -17.57 43.39 -5.39
CA LYS A 43 -18.22 44.18 -4.30
C LYS A 43 -19.65 44.61 -4.67
N THR A 44 -20.46 44.81 -3.62
CA THR A 44 -21.74 45.56 -3.61
C THR A 44 -22.97 44.92 -4.26
N ALA A 45 -23.78 44.24 -3.44
CA ALA A 45 -25.25 44.37 -3.45
C ALA A 45 -25.82 43.91 -2.08
N ILE A 46 -26.60 44.77 -1.43
CA ILE A 46 -27.43 44.47 -0.25
C ILE A 46 -28.80 45.11 -0.52
N MET A 47 -29.91 44.47 -0.09
CA MET A 47 -31.32 44.86 -0.38
C MET A 47 -31.73 44.63 -1.85
N SER A 48 -32.97 44.30 -2.26
CA SER A 48 -34.22 43.81 -1.61
C SER A 48 -35.19 43.37 -2.77
N HIS A 49 -36.42 42.84 -2.65
CA HIS A 49 -37.45 42.72 -1.59
C HIS A 49 -38.27 41.40 -1.69
N PHE A 50 -38.68 40.87 -0.54
CA PHE A 50 -40.01 40.31 -0.16
C PHE A 50 -40.96 39.62 -1.18
N SER A 51 -41.51 38.48 -0.73
CA SER A 51 -42.92 38.06 -0.91
C SER A 51 -43.31 37.03 0.17
N THR A 52 -44.50 37.16 0.79
CA THR A 52 -44.99 36.29 1.90
C THR A 52 -46.52 36.22 1.92
N PRO A 53 -47.10 35.02 2.17
CA PRO A 53 -47.91 34.78 3.38
C PRO A 53 -47.77 33.32 3.93
N SER A 54 -48.23 32.91 5.11
CA SER A 54 -48.58 33.57 6.40
C SER A 54 -48.92 32.49 7.46
N SER A 55 -48.81 32.81 8.76
CA SER A 55 -49.29 32.03 9.96
C SER A 55 -48.69 30.60 10.16
N ASP A 56 -48.38 30.12 11.37
CA ASP A 56 -48.50 30.72 12.72
C ASP A 56 -47.52 30.07 13.73
N GLY A 57 -47.23 30.74 14.86
CA GLY A 57 -46.76 30.08 16.10
C GLY A 57 -45.33 30.30 16.63
N ALA A 58 -45.25 30.94 17.81
CA ALA A 58 -44.28 30.75 18.90
C ALA A 58 -42.78 31.20 18.79
N ARG A 59 -42.53 32.40 19.37
CA ARG A 59 -41.38 32.79 20.23
C ARG A 59 -39.93 32.64 19.73
N THR A 60 -39.29 33.76 19.42
CA THR A 60 -37.82 33.93 19.32
C THR A 60 -37.20 34.46 20.63
N PRO A 61 -35.96 34.09 20.98
CA PRO A 61 -35.12 34.83 21.95
C PRO A 61 -34.59 36.16 21.37
N ASP A 62 -34.03 37.00 22.25
CA ASP A 62 -33.55 38.37 21.95
C ASP A 62 -32.01 38.43 21.89
N GLU A 63 -31.43 39.34 21.08
CA GLU A 63 -29.97 39.39 20.80
C GLU A 63 -29.11 39.90 21.98
N ASN A 64 -29.72 40.24 23.12
CA ASN A 64 -29.08 40.82 24.30
C ASN A 64 -28.26 39.86 25.20
N GLU A 65 -28.05 38.60 24.78
CA GLU A 65 -27.18 37.64 25.49
C GLU A 65 -25.77 37.51 24.90
N LEU A 66 -25.60 37.59 23.57
CA LEU A 66 -24.30 37.42 22.89
C LEU A 66 -23.28 38.53 23.18
N LEU A 67 -23.71 39.65 23.79
CA LEU A 67 -22.83 40.73 24.25
C LEU A 67 -22.32 40.54 25.70
N LYS A 68 -22.99 39.71 26.54
CA LYS A 68 -22.67 39.59 27.98
C LYS A 68 -21.50 38.66 28.31
N GLU A 69 -21.06 37.82 27.38
CA GLU A 69 -19.86 36.99 27.59
C GLU A 69 -18.56 37.71 27.20
N LYS A 70 -18.58 38.63 26.22
CA LYS A 70 -17.38 39.39 25.81
C LYS A 70 -16.90 40.38 26.87
N GLU A 71 -17.80 40.97 27.66
CA GLU A 71 -17.42 41.93 28.72
C GLU A 71 -16.76 41.27 29.95
N LYS A 72 -16.86 39.96 30.13
CA LYS A 72 -16.14 39.25 31.21
C LYS A 72 -14.64 39.06 30.92
N PHE A 73 -14.21 39.18 29.66
CA PHE A 73 -12.81 38.91 29.29
C PHE A 73 -11.90 40.15 29.38
N ASN A 74 -12.44 41.36 29.17
CA ASN A 74 -11.68 42.62 29.13
C ASN A 74 -11.59 43.34 30.49
N LYS A 75 -11.67 42.63 31.62
CA LYS A 75 -11.61 43.22 32.98
C LYS A 75 -10.43 42.73 33.83
N ALA A 76 -9.31 42.45 33.18
CA ALA A 76 -8.01 42.27 33.80
C ALA A 76 -6.94 43.06 33.02
N PHE A 77 -6.10 43.78 33.75
CA PHE A 77 -5.04 44.69 33.28
C PHE A 77 -5.55 46.00 32.62
N GLY A 78 -4.82 47.10 32.87
CA GLY A 78 -5.35 48.47 32.81
C GLY A 78 -4.71 49.39 31.76
N ALA A 79 -5.17 50.64 31.75
CA ALA A 79 -4.87 51.66 30.73
C ALA A 79 -3.44 52.25 30.83
N PRO A 80 -2.89 52.79 29.71
CA PRO A 80 -1.56 53.41 29.64
C PRO A 80 -1.58 54.92 29.96
N VAL A 81 -0.41 55.50 30.27
CA VAL A 81 -0.23 56.96 30.41
C VAL A 81 1.12 57.42 29.83
N SER A 82 1.03 58.36 28.88
CA SER A 82 2.05 59.32 28.36
C SER A 82 3.46 58.86 27.96
N GLY A 83 4.12 59.68 27.13
CA GLY A 83 5.50 59.50 26.69
C GLY A 83 6.20 60.82 26.38
N SER A 84 7.53 60.77 26.32
CA SER A 84 8.50 61.82 25.98
C SER A 84 9.90 61.17 25.96
N SER A 85 11.00 61.72 25.45
CA SER A 85 11.25 62.68 24.36
C SER A 85 12.74 62.49 23.94
N LEU A 86 13.08 62.95 22.74
CA LEU A 86 14.42 63.07 22.13
C LEU A 86 15.61 63.27 23.10
N ALA A 87 16.71 62.49 22.94
CA ALA A 87 18.10 62.99 22.87
C ALA A 87 19.16 61.88 22.67
N ALA A 88 20.28 62.27 22.05
CA ALA A 88 21.60 61.61 22.04
C ALA A 88 22.67 62.74 21.89
N PRO A 89 23.99 62.49 21.91
CA PRO A 89 24.77 61.28 22.27
C PRO A 89 25.84 61.58 23.37
N GLN A 90 26.73 60.62 23.70
CA GLN A 90 28.21 60.80 23.56
C GLN A 90 29.08 59.60 24.04
N GLN A 91 30.12 59.35 23.24
CA GLN A 91 31.50 58.89 23.55
C GLN A 91 31.81 57.99 24.78
N GLY A 92 32.44 56.84 24.48
CA GLY A 92 33.31 56.06 25.38
C GLY A 92 34.13 55.06 24.56
N SER A 93 35.41 54.83 24.84
CA SER A 93 36.29 54.07 23.93
C SER A 93 37.29 53.13 24.64
N LYS A 94 37.45 51.90 24.12
CA LYS A 94 38.72 51.32 23.60
C LYS A 94 38.65 49.79 23.32
N GLN A 95 39.10 49.44 22.11
CA GLN A 95 39.98 48.30 21.76
C GLN A 95 39.70 46.86 22.28
N GLY A 96 39.49 45.93 21.34
CA GLY A 96 40.23 44.65 21.34
C GLY A 96 39.46 43.35 21.03
N GLY A 97 39.77 42.70 19.90
CA GLY A 97 39.75 41.22 19.82
C GLY A 97 38.65 40.50 19.03
N THR A 98 38.79 40.44 17.70
CA THR A 98 38.43 39.32 16.78
C THR A 98 36.99 38.74 16.73
N ASN A 99 36.45 38.72 15.52
CA ASN A 99 35.16 38.14 15.11
C ASN A 99 35.18 36.59 15.11
N GLY A 100 34.03 35.89 15.13
CA GLY A 100 32.67 36.41 15.27
C GLY A 100 31.59 35.31 15.19
N SER A 101 30.42 35.58 15.78
CA SER A 101 29.22 34.74 15.73
C SER A 101 28.18 35.32 14.76
N ALA A 102 27.27 34.47 14.29
CA ALA A 102 26.20 34.87 13.37
C ALA A 102 25.21 35.86 14.02
N LEU A 103 24.65 36.75 13.20
CA LEU A 103 23.54 37.62 13.58
C LEU A 103 22.26 36.80 13.70
N THR A 104 21.63 36.81 14.87
CA THR A 104 20.28 36.27 15.10
C THR A 104 19.41 37.36 15.70
N ASP A 105 18.59 38.00 14.87
CA ASP A 105 17.58 38.95 15.35
C ASP A 105 16.48 38.18 16.10
N THR A 106 16.62 38.14 17.42
CA THR A 106 15.61 37.59 18.34
C THR A 106 15.68 38.38 19.63
N PRO A 107 14.62 39.14 20.01
CA PRO A 107 14.64 39.96 21.22
C PRO A 107 14.72 39.08 22.47
N LEU A 108 15.60 39.44 23.39
CA LEU A 108 15.76 38.74 24.66
C LEU A 108 14.49 38.87 25.51
N THR A 109 14.04 37.74 26.08
CA THR A 109 12.88 37.71 26.97
C THR A 109 13.17 38.38 28.31
N THR A 110 12.19 39.13 28.82
CA THR A 110 12.28 39.91 30.08
C THR A 110 11.58 39.23 31.26
N ALA A 111 11.20 37.96 31.14
CA ALA A 111 10.58 37.20 32.22
C ALA A 111 11.60 36.88 33.35
N PRO A 112 11.26 37.08 34.64
CA PRO A 112 12.16 36.78 35.74
C PRO A 112 12.34 35.27 35.96
N ASN A 113 13.57 34.85 36.29
CA ASN A 113 13.88 33.45 36.54
C ASN A 113 13.11 32.89 37.75
N SER A 114 12.36 31.82 37.53
CA SER A 114 11.73 31.05 38.62
C SER A 114 12.76 30.21 39.39
N PRO A 115 12.59 30.00 40.71
CA PRO A 115 13.60 29.34 41.53
C PRO A 115 13.74 27.85 41.19
N ILE A 116 14.96 27.44 40.80
CA ILE A 116 15.29 26.05 40.48
C ILE A 116 15.43 25.24 41.78
N ILE A 117 14.43 24.41 42.08
CA ILE A 117 14.50 23.41 43.15
C ILE A 117 15.17 22.14 42.59
N PRO A 118 16.37 21.74 43.04
CA PRO A 118 17.04 20.56 42.51
C PRO A 118 16.31 19.26 42.94
N PRO A 119 16.17 18.27 42.05
CA PRO A 119 15.44 17.03 42.35
C PRO A 119 16.20 16.18 43.38
N ARG A 120 15.64 16.08 44.58
CA ARG A 120 16.16 15.26 45.68
C ARG A 120 16.09 13.77 45.30
N ARG A 121 17.23 13.17 44.94
CA ARG A 121 17.34 11.72 44.72
C ARG A 121 16.83 10.96 45.96
N ARG A 122 15.99 9.96 45.71
CA ARG A 122 15.68 8.89 46.67
C ARG A 122 16.26 7.60 46.12
N ASP A 123 17.45 7.26 46.59
CA ASP A 123 18.01 5.93 46.41
C ASP A 123 17.41 5.02 47.49
N SER A 124 16.51 4.13 47.10
CA SER A 124 15.85 3.14 47.97
C SER A 124 15.53 1.90 47.15
N GLY A 125 16.13 0.76 47.51
CA GLY A 125 16.13 -0.43 46.66
C GLY A 125 14.90 -1.34 46.78
N THR A 126 14.83 -2.29 45.84
CA THR A 126 14.20 -3.61 46.00
C THR A 126 12.73 -3.67 46.42
N SER A 127 11.84 -3.24 45.52
CA SER A 127 10.58 -3.97 45.26
C SER A 127 10.02 -3.54 43.89
N THR A 128 9.55 -4.51 43.10
CA THR A 128 8.79 -4.39 41.83
C THR A 128 8.92 -3.08 41.04
N PRO A 129 9.56 -3.06 39.84
CA PRO A 129 9.43 -1.94 38.93
C PRO A 129 7.98 -1.90 38.40
N ALA A 130 7.11 -1.14 39.07
CA ALA A 130 5.84 -0.73 38.48
C ALA A 130 6.15 -0.14 37.09
N SER A 131 5.52 -0.69 36.05
CA SER A 131 5.83 -0.37 34.67
C SER A 131 5.52 1.10 34.40
N ARG A 132 6.52 1.96 34.55
CA ARG A 132 6.48 3.33 34.03
C ARG A 132 6.22 3.20 32.55
N GLN A 133 4.97 3.43 32.15
CA GLN A 133 4.59 3.60 30.75
C GLN A 133 5.57 4.60 30.17
N ARG A 134 6.42 4.13 29.25
CA ARG A 134 7.32 5.00 28.53
C ARG A 134 6.41 5.95 27.75
N PRO A 135 6.66 7.28 27.77
CA PRO A 135 5.92 8.17 26.88
C PRO A 135 6.21 7.69 25.46
N THR A 136 5.18 7.19 24.77
CA THR A 136 5.29 6.67 23.40
C THR A 136 5.75 7.83 22.51
N THR A 137 7.04 7.82 22.20
CA THR A 137 7.71 8.93 21.51
C THR A 137 7.65 8.72 20.00
N LEU A 138 8.22 9.67 19.25
CA LEU A 138 8.25 9.61 17.80
C LEU A 138 9.46 8.78 17.36
N ASP A 139 9.25 7.53 16.98
CA ASP A 139 10.25 6.69 16.32
C ASP A 139 10.00 6.73 14.79
N ILE A 140 10.83 7.49 14.08
CA ILE A 140 10.89 7.53 12.61
C ILE A 140 12.31 7.16 12.14
N PRO A 141 12.48 6.03 11.43
CA PRO A 141 13.75 5.62 10.87
C PRO A 141 14.37 6.66 9.92
N GLY A 142 15.64 6.96 10.14
CA GLY A 142 16.40 8.00 9.43
C GLY A 142 16.27 9.43 9.98
N LEU A 143 15.19 9.74 10.72
CA LEU A 143 15.00 11.07 11.35
C LEU A 143 15.21 11.08 12.86
N THR A 144 15.08 9.92 13.51
CA THR A 144 15.19 9.79 14.97
C THR A 144 16.19 8.70 15.34
N LYS A 145 16.83 8.85 16.51
CA LYS A 145 17.84 7.92 17.01
C LYS A 145 17.92 8.01 18.53
N SER A 146 18.02 6.87 19.19
CA SER A 146 18.20 6.77 20.64
C SER A 146 19.18 5.65 21.01
N SER A 147 19.55 5.57 22.29
CA SER A 147 20.34 4.45 22.82
C SER A 147 19.56 3.12 22.85
N VAL A 148 18.24 3.16 22.73
CA VAL A 148 17.37 1.97 22.70
C VAL A 148 16.92 1.57 21.30
N SER A 149 17.04 2.49 20.35
CA SER A 149 16.76 2.37 18.91
C SER A 149 17.81 3.17 18.10
N PRO A 150 18.95 2.55 17.72
CA PRO A 150 20.04 3.24 17.02
C PRO A 150 19.75 3.58 15.56
N ASP A 151 18.68 3.02 15.00
CA ASP A 151 18.22 3.09 13.61
C ASP A 151 16.86 3.83 13.45
N GLY A 152 16.23 4.23 14.57
CA GLY A 152 14.94 4.91 14.62
C GLY A 152 13.73 3.99 14.49
N ARG A 153 13.92 2.65 14.54
CA ARG A 153 12.82 1.66 14.53
C ARG A 153 12.25 1.45 15.94
N ILE A 154 10.97 1.09 16.04
CA ILE A 154 10.34 0.75 17.32
C ILE A 154 11.07 -0.46 17.92
N ALA A 155 11.66 -0.27 19.10
CA ALA A 155 12.47 -1.32 19.73
C ALA A 155 11.61 -2.53 20.11
N GLN A 156 12.11 -3.76 19.94
CA GLN A 156 11.35 -4.99 20.22
C GLN A 156 10.71 -5.02 21.62
N ARG A 157 11.45 -4.56 22.63
CA ARG A 157 11.03 -4.43 24.04
C ARG A 157 9.98 -3.35 24.33
N ASP A 158 9.65 -2.48 23.37
CA ASP A 158 8.74 -1.35 23.58
C ASP A 158 7.34 -1.67 23.05
N VAL A 159 6.72 -2.69 23.66
CA VAL A 159 5.40 -3.22 23.29
C VAL A 159 4.32 -2.13 23.29
N GLY A 160 4.44 -1.13 24.15
CA GLY A 160 3.53 0.03 24.22
C GLY A 160 3.52 0.95 23.00
N SER A 161 4.53 0.87 22.13
CA SER A 161 4.59 1.61 20.86
C SER A 161 4.13 0.78 19.67
N LYS A 162 3.79 -0.51 19.86
CA LYS A 162 3.33 -1.45 18.82
C LYS A 162 1.81 -1.50 18.72
N LEU A 163 1.27 -2.04 17.61
CA LEU A 163 -0.17 -2.04 17.33
C LEU A 163 -0.69 -3.38 16.76
N VAL A 164 -1.83 -3.84 17.27
CA VAL A 164 -2.68 -4.84 16.62
C VAL A 164 -3.90 -4.14 16.02
N ILE A 165 -4.13 -4.31 14.72
CA ILE A 165 -5.33 -3.83 14.03
C ILE A 165 -6.28 -5.02 13.87
N VAL A 166 -7.46 -4.95 14.48
CA VAL A 166 -8.47 -6.02 14.44
C VAL A 166 -9.57 -5.63 13.46
N MET A 167 -9.64 -6.32 12.31
CA MET A 167 -10.65 -6.03 11.30
C MET A 167 -12.04 -6.50 11.73
N VAL A 168 -13.08 -5.69 11.45
CA VAL A 168 -14.49 -5.98 11.77
C VAL A 168 -15.38 -5.70 10.56
N GLY A 169 -16.47 -6.45 10.44
CA GLY A 169 -17.56 -6.19 9.48
C GLY A 169 -17.92 -7.40 8.62
N LEU A 170 -19.03 -7.29 7.88
CA LEU A 170 -19.60 -8.36 7.05
C LEU A 170 -18.69 -8.76 5.86
N PRO A 171 -18.93 -9.92 5.22
CA PRO A 171 -18.35 -10.24 3.91
C PRO A 171 -18.69 -9.18 2.85
N ALA A 172 -17.84 -9.05 1.81
CA ALA A 172 -17.95 -8.06 0.74
C ALA A 172 -18.04 -6.58 1.18
N ARG A 173 -17.51 -6.21 2.36
CA ARG A 173 -17.39 -4.81 2.80
C ARG A 173 -15.94 -4.29 2.71
N GLY A 174 -15.22 -4.55 1.61
CA GLY A 174 -13.88 -4.00 1.35
C GLY A 174 -12.69 -4.41 2.25
N LYS A 175 -12.89 -5.09 3.40
CA LYS A 175 -11.85 -5.37 4.42
C LYS A 175 -10.46 -5.74 3.88
N SER A 176 -10.36 -6.78 3.04
CA SER A 176 -9.06 -7.27 2.55
C SER A 176 -8.40 -6.41 1.47
N TYR A 177 -9.08 -5.35 0.97
CA TYR A 177 -8.44 -4.24 0.25
C TYR A 177 -7.81 -3.28 1.25
N VAL A 178 -8.59 -2.88 2.27
CA VAL A 178 -8.19 -1.93 3.32
C VAL A 178 -6.95 -2.44 4.06
N THR A 179 -6.90 -3.72 4.44
CA THR A 179 -5.72 -4.31 5.09
C THR A 179 -4.48 -4.26 4.21
N LYS A 180 -4.60 -4.55 2.91
CA LYS A 180 -3.49 -4.49 1.95
C LYS A 180 -2.95 -3.08 1.78
N LYS A 181 -3.81 -2.07 1.59
CA LYS A 181 -3.39 -0.67 1.48
C LYS A 181 -2.77 -0.14 2.79
N ILE A 182 -3.36 -0.42 3.95
CA ILE A 182 -2.78 -0.05 5.26
C ILE A 182 -1.43 -0.74 5.49
N ALA A 183 -1.30 -2.03 5.19
CA ALA A 183 -0.02 -2.74 5.33
C ALA A 183 1.06 -2.18 4.41
N ARG A 184 0.71 -1.81 3.16
CA ARG A 184 1.61 -1.13 2.23
C ARG A 184 2.06 0.22 2.79
N TYR A 185 1.12 1.03 3.29
CA TYR A 185 1.39 2.34 3.88
C TYR A 185 2.25 2.25 5.16
N LEU A 186 1.93 1.37 6.11
CA LEU A 186 2.68 1.29 7.37
C LEU A 186 4.08 0.69 7.19
N ASN A 187 4.26 -0.29 6.29
CA ASN A 187 5.60 -0.73 5.87
C ASN A 187 6.37 0.41 5.18
N TRP A 188 5.70 1.24 4.36
CA TRP A 188 6.32 2.42 3.77
C TRP A 188 6.79 3.42 4.82
N LEU A 189 5.97 3.67 5.85
CA LEU A 189 6.31 4.47 7.02
C LEU A 189 7.45 3.86 7.88
N GLN A 190 8.04 2.74 7.46
CA GLN A 190 9.14 2.03 8.10
C GLN A 190 8.73 1.25 9.36
N HIS A 191 7.45 0.94 9.50
CA HIS A 191 6.92 0.09 10.57
C HIS A 191 6.58 -1.30 10.01
N ASP A 192 7.39 -2.30 10.37
CA ASP A 192 7.27 -3.66 9.80
C ASP A 192 5.87 -4.25 10.10
N THR A 193 5.06 -4.39 9.06
CA THR A 193 3.62 -4.68 9.15
C THR A 193 3.25 -5.95 8.39
N ARG A 194 2.52 -6.87 9.04
CA ARG A 194 2.03 -8.13 8.43
C ARG A 194 0.52 -8.31 8.60
N ILE A 195 -0.11 -8.99 7.64
CA ILE A 195 -1.53 -9.35 7.64
C ILE A 195 -1.64 -10.85 7.97
N PHE A 196 -2.58 -11.19 8.84
CA PHE A 196 -2.90 -12.55 9.29
C PHE A 196 -4.36 -12.83 8.95
N ASN A 197 -4.60 -13.48 7.79
CA ASN A 197 -5.94 -13.68 7.26
C ASN A 197 -6.52 -15.04 7.71
N VAL A 198 -7.55 -15.01 8.55
CA VAL A 198 -8.18 -16.23 9.10
C VAL A 198 -8.88 -17.05 8.00
N GLY A 199 -9.40 -16.38 6.95
CA GLY A 199 -10.01 -17.05 5.82
C GLY A 199 -9.01 -17.82 4.94
N GLU A 200 -7.75 -17.41 4.92
CA GLU A 200 -6.65 -18.11 4.27
C GLU A 200 -6.19 -19.31 5.08
N ARG A 201 -6.00 -19.16 6.39
CA ARG A 201 -5.67 -20.30 7.27
C ARG A 201 -6.78 -21.36 7.31
N ARG A 202 -8.05 -20.96 7.19
CA ARG A 202 -9.18 -21.89 6.97
C ARG A 202 -9.00 -22.74 5.70
N ARG A 203 -8.57 -22.14 4.58
CA ARG A 203 -8.35 -22.86 3.31
C ARG A 203 -7.15 -23.79 3.38
N VAL A 204 -6.04 -23.35 4.00
CA VAL A 204 -4.85 -24.18 4.20
C VAL A 204 -5.19 -25.41 5.05
N ALA A 205 -5.84 -25.21 6.21
CA ALA A 205 -6.24 -26.31 7.08
C ALA A 205 -7.16 -27.32 6.37
N ALA A 206 -8.11 -26.87 5.54
CA ALA A 206 -8.97 -27.73 4.74
C ALA A 206 -8.18 -28.57 3.70
N GLY A 207 -7.19 -27.97 3.02
CA GLY A 207 -6.35 -28.67 2.04
C GLY A 207 -5.36 -29.66 2.67
N GLU A 208 -4.77 -29.31 3.81
CA GLU A 208 -3.86 -30.20 4.55
C GLU A 208 -4.59 -31.42 5.13
N LEU A 209 -5.80 -31.23 5.68
CA LEU A 209 -6.66 -32.32 6.17
C LEU A 209 -7.23 -33.22 5.05
N GLY A 210 -7.28 -32.72 3.82
CA GLY A 210 -7.68 -33.49 2.63
C GLY A 210 -6.57 -34.33 1.98
N SER A 211 -5.30 -34.17 2.40
CA SER A 211 -4.16 -34.71 1.66
C SER A 211 -3.22 -35.65 2.44
N ASN A 212 -3.46 -35.92 3.73
CA ASN A 212 -2.69 -36.94 4.47
C ASN A 212 -3.40 -37.58 5.67
N GLY A 213 -2.78 -38.65 6.19
CA GLY A 213 -3.25 -39.46 7.33
C GLY A 213 -3.22 -38.75 8.70
N PRO A 214 -3.50 -39.47 9.80
CA PRO A 214 -3.71 -38.86 11.12
C PRO A 214 -2.45 -38.17 11.66
N PRO A 215 -2.56 -36.94 12.21
CA PRO A 215 -1.42 -36.21 12.74
C PRO A 215 -0.97 -36.78 14.08
N GLY A 216 0.23 -37.34 14.14
CA GLY A 216 0.98 -37.42 15.39
C GLY A 216 1.37 -36.01 15.82
N ILE A 217 1.04 -35.61 17.05
CA ILE A 217 1.33 -34.25 17.57
C ILE A 217 2.85 -34.12 17.80
N SER A 218 3.58 -33.82 16.73
CA SER A 218 5.01 -33.56 16.78
C SER A 218 5.27 -32.13 17.28
N ARG A 219 5.33 -32.00 18.60
CA ARG A 219 5.71 -30.78 19.32
C ARG A 219 7.04 -30.25 18.76
N THR A 220 6.98 -29.19 17.95
CA THR A 220 8.14 -28.63 17.25
C THR A 220 9.23 -28.23 18.25
N GLN A 221 10.35 -28.96 18.20
CA GLN A 221 11.50 -28.63 19.02
C GLN A 221 12.13 -27.34 18.51
N ARG A 222 12.51 -26.45 19.44
CA ARG A 222 13.17 -25.18 19.13
C ARG A 222 14.47 -25.46 18.38
N PRO A 223 14.78 -24.76 17.27
CA PRO A 223 16.13 -24.71 16.75
C PRO A 223 17.05 -24.03 17.79
N LEU A 224 17.79 -24.82 18.55
CA LEU A 224 18.85 -24.30 19.43
C LEU A 224 20.04 -23.86 18.56
N GLN A 225 19.97 -22.65 18.02
CA GLN A 225 21.16 -21.97 17.49
C GLN A 225 22.08 -21.61 18.66
N SER A 226 23.05 -22.48 18.94
CA SER A 226 24.06 -22.29 19.96
C SER A 226 24.96 -21.10 19.62
N ILE A 227 24.81 -20.01 20.36
CA ILE A 227 25.66 -18.82 20.24
C ILE A 227 27.09 -19.19 20.65
N SER A 228 27.97 -19.37 19.67
CA SER A 228 29.41 -19.55 19.91
C SER A 228 30.09 -18.19 20.06
N LEU A 229 30.19 -17.71 21.30
CA LEU A 229 31.05 -16.60 21.67
C LEU A 229 32.51 -17.04 21.63
N THR A 230 33.29 -16.55 20.66
CA THR A 230 34.75 -16.66 20.66
C THR A 230 35.39 -15.27 20.71
N THR A 231 35.89 -14.90 21.88
CA THR A 231 36.69 -13.68 22.09
C THR A 231 38.04 -13.77 21.38
N ARG A 232 38.56 -12.63 20.92
CA ARG A 232 39.96 -12.54 20.48
C ARG A 232 40.88 -12.58 21.69
N SER A 233 41.89 -13.44 21.67
CA SER A 233 43.07 -13.39 22.54
C SER A 233 44.26 -14.04 21.83
N SER A 234 45.46 -13.64 22.23
CA SER A 234 46.70 -13.71 21.45
C SER A 234 47.56 -14.98 21.66
N ASN A 235 48.46 -15.20 20.69
CA ASN A 235 49.70 -16.00 20.75
C ASN A 235 49.59 -17.54 20.80
N GLY A 236 50.36 -18.19 19.92
CA GLY A 236 50.60 -19.64 19.88
C GLY A 236 51.35 -20.03 18.61
N PHE A 237 52.42 -20.82 18.71
CA PHE A 237 53.34 -21.17 17.60
C PHE A 237 53.36 -22.71 17.40
N LEU A 238 53.90 -23.17 16.25
CA LEU A 238 54.31 -24.55 15.90
C LEU A 238 53.34 -25.50 15.13
N THR A 239 53.75 -25.77 13.87
CA THR A 239 53.95 -27.08 13.18
C THR A 239 52.81 -28.07 12.84
N ASP A 240 52.73 -28.34 11.52
CA ASP A 240 52.62 -29.64 10.80
C ASP A 240 51.42 -30.59 10.93
N GLY A 241 50.97 -31.12 9.77
CA GLY A 241 50.23 -32.40 9.69
C GLY A 241 49.23 -32.56 8.52
N ASN A 242 49.67 -33.22 7.44
CA ASN A 242 48.91 -33.97 6.40
C ASN A 242 47.41 -34.34 6.67
N SER A 243 46.51 -34.50 5.68
CA SER A 243 46.65 -34.59 4.21
C SER A 243 45.32 -34.44 3.43
N LYS A 244 45.43 -33.99 2.18
CA LYS A 244 44.60 -34.27 0.96
C LYS A 244 43.07 -34.02 0.91
N THR A 245 42.67 -33.46 -0.23
CA THR A 245 41.30 -33.13 -0.66
C THR A 245 40.77 -34.04 -1.78
N ALA A 246 39.44 -34.07 -1.94
CA ALA A 246 38.75 -34.44 -3.18
C ALA A 246 37.46 -33.60 -3.30
N ILE A 247 37.03 -33.22 -4.51
CA ILE A 247 36.09 -32.10 -4.75
C ILE A 247 35.16 -32.38 -5.96
N THR A 248 33.92 -31.85 -5.93
CA THR A 248 32.99 -31.65 -7.09
C THR A 248 32.36 -32.91 -7.73
N PRO A 249 31.28 -32.81 -8.57
CA PRO A 249 30.71 -31.62 -9.22
C PRO A 249 29.22 -31.30 -9.03
N SER A 250 28.86 -30.06 -9.38
CA SER A 250 27.50 -29.54 -9.57
C SER A 250 27.01 -29.78 -11.02
N MET A 251 25.73 -29.52 -11.30
CA MET A 251 25.19 -29.45 -12.67
C MET A 251 24.43 -28.15 -12.96
N LYS A 252 24.25 -27.81 -14.25
CA LYS A 252 23.71 -26.53 -14.75
C LYS A 252 22.65 -26.73 -15.84
N ILE A 253 21.87 -25.67 -16.07
CA ILE A 253 20.80 -25.51 -17.07
C ILE A 253 21.35 -25.30 -18.49
N LEU A 254 20.59 -25.69 -19.53
CA LEU A 254 20.76 -25.26 -20.93
C LEU A 254 19.39 -25.11 -21.63
N ILE A 255 19.31 -24.18 -22.60
CA ILE A 255 18.19 -23.97 -23.56
C ILE A 255 18.78 -23.44 -24.89
N ASN A 256 18.36 -24.02 -26.04
CA ASN A 256 18.23 -23.45 -27.41
C ASN A 256 18.23 -24.57 -28.48
N GLY A 257 17.53 -24.38 -29.63
CA GLY A 257 17.45 -25.32 -30.78
C GLY A 257 18.62 -25.21 -31.78
N GLU A 258 18.71 -25.97 -32.88
CA GLU A 258 17.72 -26.82 -33.60
C GLU A 258 18.37 -28.09 -34.29
N PRO A 259 17.59 -29.05 -34.86
CA PRO A 259 18.04 -30.39 -35.34
C PRO A 259 18.43 -30.48 -36.84
N PRO A 260 19.25 -31.46 -37.28
CA PRO A 260 18.76 -32.72 -37.93
C PRO A 260 19.70 -33.95 -37.67
N PRO A 261 19.64 -35.13 -38.36
CA PRO A 261 18.70 -35.68 -39.36
C PRO A 261 18.09 -37.08 -39.00
N LEU A 262 17.60 -37.82 -40.01
CA LEU A 262 16.69 -39.00 -39.98
C LEU A 262 17.36 -40.37 -40.24
N GLU A 263 16.52 -41.43 -40.28
CA GLU A 263 16.72 -42.84 -40.73
C GLU A 263 17.35 -43.83 -39.70
N MET A 264 16.94 -45.11 -39.59
CA MET A 264 15.97 -45.93 -40.35
C MET A 264 15.32 -47.07 -39.49
N LEU A 265 14.21 -47.65 -39.97
CA LEU A 265 13.50 -48.87 -39.45
C LEU A 265 13.83 -50.12 -40.33
N PRO A 266 13.54 -51.42 -40.00
CA PRO A 266 12.22 -51.93 -39.52
C PRO A 266 12.09 -53.26 -38.68
N SER A 267 10.91 -53.44 -38.05
CA SER A 267 10.03 -54.66 -37.88
C SER A 267 10.57 -56.05 -37.45
N PRO A 268 9.71 -57.08 -37.14
CA PRO A 268 8.24 -57.16 -36.90
C PRO A 268 7.86 -57.41 -35.40
N ALA A 269 6.67 -57.08 -34.84
CA ALA A 269 5.30 -57.62 -35.03
C ALA A 269 5.13 -59.10 -34.59
N LEU A 270 4.04 -59.60 -33.97
CA LEU A 270 2.61 -59.19 -33.81
C LEU A 270 2.15 -59.40 -32.30
N ASP A 271 0.90 -59.54 -31.79
CA ASP A 271 -0.50 -59.58 -32.30
C ASP A 271 -1.60 -59.34 -31.20
N LEU A 272 -2.90 -59.46 -31.55
CA LEU A 272 -4.21 -59.67 -30.81
C LEU A 272 -4.29 -59.65 -29.24
N ALA A 273 -5.27 -59.02 -28.55
CA ALA A 273 -6.77 -59.03 -28.62
C ALA A 273 -7.42 -60.32 -28.03
N GLU A 274 -8.58 -60.34 -27.33
CA GLU A 274 -9.64 -59.34 -27.05
C GLU A 274 -10.55 -59.74 -25.84
N GLU A 275 -11.39 -58.81 -25.33
CA GLU A 275 -12.65 -59.00 -24.53
C GLU A 275 -12.71 -59.92 -23.26
N ALA A 276 -13.81 -60.01 -22.50
CA ALA A 276 -14.72 -59.03 -21.85
C ALA A 276 -15.79 -59.80 -21.01
N ASN A 277 -16.64 -59.10 -20.25
CA ASN A 277 -17.82 -59.60 -19.51
C ASN A 277 -17.58 -60.59 -18.33
N SER A 278 -18.58 -60.88 -17.49
CA SER A 278 -19.38 -60.02 -16.58
C SER A 278 -20.29 -60.89 -15.69
N ARG A 279 -20.85 -60.30 -14.61
CA ARG A 279 -21.87 -60.88 -13.70
C ARG A 279 -21.41 -62.04 -12.81
N ASP A 280 -22.17 -62.48 -11.80
CA ASP A 280 -22.98 -61.78 -10.77
C ASP A 280 -23.46 -62.84 -9.74
N SER A 281 -23.65 -62.46 -8.48
CA SER A 281 -24.14 -63.31 -7.38
C SER A 281 -23.22 -64.52 -7.02
N THR A 282 -23.42 -65.25 -5.92
CA THR A 282 -24.51 -65.25 -4.93
C THR A 282 -23.94 -65.34 -3.51
N LEU A 283 -24.79 -65.09 -2.50
CA LEU A 283 -24.52 -65.38 -1.08
C LEU A 283 -24.31 -66.88 -0.86
N ASP A 284 -23.57 -67.25 0.20
CA ASP A 284 -24.14 -68.22 1.15
C ASP A 284 -23.62 -68.07 2.58
N ILE A 285 -24.35 -68.65 3.53
CA ILE A 285 -24.15 -68.57 4.99
C ILE A 285 -23.84 -69.97 5.53
N VAL A 286 -22.97 -70.09 6.54
CA VAL A 286 -23.18 -71.02 7.69
C VAL A 286 -22.18 -70.76 8.82
N SER A 287 -22.64 -71.01 10.04
CA SER A 287 -21.94 -70.79 11.31
C SER A 287 -20.97 -71.92 11.68
N ASN A 288 -20.07 -71.64 12.63
CA ASN A 288 -19.90 -72.54 13.77
C ASN A 288 -19.47 -71.78 15.04
N SER A 289 -19.66 -72.39 16.21
CA SER A 289 -19.63 -71.70 17.52
C SER A 289 -18.75 -72.39 18.57
N ASN A 290 -18.76 -71.84 19.79
CA ASN A 290 -18.17 -72.34 21.05
C ASN A 290 -16.68 -71.95 21.25
N THR A 291 -16.17 -71.59 22.44
CA THR A 291 -16.78 -71.57 23.80
C THR A 291 -16.13 -70.53 24.73
N GLN A 292 -16.89 -70.08 25.75
CA GLN A 292 -16.55 -69.56 27.11
C GLN A 292 -15.05 -69.44 27.53
N ASP A 293 -14.56 -68.43 28.26
CA ASP A 293 -15.11 -67.20 28.89
C ASP A 293 -13.93 -66.17 29.10
N GLY A 294 -14.00 -65.00 29.76
CA GLY A 294 -15.01 -64.41 30.65
C GLY A 294 -14.61 -63.11 31.37
N ARG A 295 -15.46 -62.66 32.31
CA ARG A 295 -15.29 -61.58 33.34
C ARG A 295 -14.59 -60.23 32.98
N LEU A 296 -15.41 -59.32 32.45
CA LEU A 296 -15.72 -57.98 33.01
C LEU A 296 -14.59 -56.98 33.41
N ALA A 297 -14.47 -55.92 32.61
CA ALA A 297 -14.37 -54.53 33.10
C ALA A 297 -14.86 -53.55 32.00
N PRO A 298 -15.73 -52.55 32.28
CA PRO A 298 -16.24 -51.66 31.25
C PRO A 298 -15.23 -50.54 30.92
N LYS A 299 -14.61 -50.60 29.74
CA LYS A 299 -13.98 -49.40 29.15
C LYS A 299 -15.07 -48.48 28.61
N ALA A 300 -15.04 -47.20 29.00
CA ALA A 300 -15.90 -46.18 28.41
C ALA A 300 -15.60 -46.04 26.91
N VAL A 301 -16.60 -46.29 26.08
CA VAL A 301 -16.50 -46.08 24.63
C VAL A 301 -16.67 -44.58 24.37
N ALA A 302 -15.57 -43.91 24.02
CA ALA A 302 -15.66 -42.57 23.44
C ALA A 302 -16.39 -42.67 22.10
N PRO A 303 -17.32 -41.75 21.77
CA PRO A 303 -18.08 -41.82 20.52
C PRO A 303 -17.14 -41.65 19.33
N SER A 304 -17.06 -42.67 18.48
CA SER A 304 -16.31 -42.62 17.23
C SER A 304 -16.99 -41.67 16.26
N LEU A 305 -16.43 -40.46 16.12
CA LEU A 305 -16.87 -39.48 15.12
C LEU A 305 -16.86 -40.12 13.71
N HIS A 306 -18.02 -40.16 13.06
CA HIS A 306 -18.13 -40.59 11.67
C HIS A 306 -17.33 -39.62 10.78
N ARG A 307 -16.30 -40.15 10.12
CA ARG A 307 -15.29 -39.38 9.37
C ARG A 307 -15.47 -39.53 7.85
N THR A 308 -16.63 -39.11 7.36
CA THR A 308 -16.98 -39.03 5.92
C THR A 308 -18.01 -37.91 5.71
N GLU A 309 -18.10 -37.39 4.47
CA GLU A 309 -19.04 -36.34 3.99
C GLU A 309 -18.96 -34.93 4.60
N SER A 310 -18.50 -34.76 5.84
CA SER A 310 -18.62 -33.47 6.55
C SER A 310 -17.59 -32.40 6.17
N MET A 311 -16.48 -32.76 5.51
CA MET A 311 -15.32 -31.86 5.34
C MET A 311 -15.18 -31.20 3.97
N GLU A 312 -15.85 -31.70 2.92
CA GLU A 312 -15.81 -31.08 1.59
C GLU A 312 -16.54 -29.71 1.56
N LYS A 313 -17.44 -29.49 2.53
CA LYS A 313 -18.37 -28.34 2.60
C LYS A 313 -17.86 -27.14 3.40
N ILE A 314 -16.54 -27.04 3.64
CA ILE A 314 -15.92 -25.93 4.43
C ILE A 314 -16.02 -24.56 3.72
N HIS A 315 -16.44 -24.55 2.45
CA HIS A 315 -16.60 -23.35 1.63
C HIS A 315 -18.06 -22.86 1.53
N ASP A 316 -19.03 -23.77 1.60
CA ASP A 316 -20.47 -23.54 1.52
C ASP A 316 -21.00 -22.58 2.60
N ALA A 317 -22.09 -21.87 2.31
CA ALA A 317 -22.83 -21.08 3.31
C ALA A 317 -23.20 -21.90 4.56
N SER A 318 -23.47 -23.20 4.44
CA SER A 318 -23.82 -24.09 5.57
C SER A 318 -22.70 -24.29 6.58
N PHE A 319 -21.43 -24.14 6.19
CA PHE A 319 -20.34 -24.09 7.16
C PHE A 319 -20.47 -22.84 8.04
N PHE A 320 -20.85 -21.70 7.47
CA PHE A 320 -20.99 -20.42 8.17
C PHE A 320 -22.30 -20.25 8.95
N ASP A 321 -23.16 -21.28 9.01
CA ASP A 321 -24.39 -21.26 9.80
C ASP A 321 -24.07 -20.92 11.28
N PRO A 322 -24.71 -19.89 11.87
CA PRO A 322 -24.52 -19.50 13.26
C PRO A 322 -25.04 -20.51 14.30
N ASN A 323 -25.75 -21.56 13.87
CA ASN A 323 -26.26 -22.66 14.70
C ASN A 323 -25.43 -23.94 14.55
N ASN A 324 -24.50 -23.98 13.60
CA ASN A 324 -23.55 -25.09 13.45
C ASN A 324 -22.40 -24.92 14.45
N GLU A 325 -22.62 -25.40 15.68
CA GLU A 325 -21.67 -25.27 16.80
C GLU A 325 -20.30 -25.86 16.51
N GLN A 326 -20.23 -27.00 15.80
CA GLN A 326 -18.97 -27.63 15.42
C GLN A 326 -18.17 -26.76 14.45
N ALA A 327 -18.80 -26.25 13.40
CA ALA A 327 -18.15 -25.36 12.46
C ALA A 327 -17.80 -24.00 13.12
N ALA A 328 -18.60 -23.53 14.09
CA ALA A 328 -18.28 -22.35 14.88
C ALA A 328 -17.01 -22.57 15.72
N HIS A 329 -16.91 -23.68 16.46
CA HIS A 329 -15.72 -24.04 17.23
C HIS A 329 -14.45 -24.06 16.37
N ILE A 330 -14.51 -24.72 15.20
CA ILE A 330 -13.39 -24.76 14.24
C ILE A 330 -13.03 -23.33 13.74
N ARG A 331 -14.02 -22.44 13.54
CA ARG A 331 -13.78 -21.02 13.20
C ARG A 331 -13.24 -20.18 14.37
N ASP A 332 -13.41 -20.60 15.61
CA ASP A 332 -12.82 -19.97 16.79
C ASP A 332 -11.37 -20.45 16.98
N GLU A 333 -11.12 -21.76 16.92
CA GLU A 333 -9.77 -22.35 17.02
C GLU A 333 -8.81 -21.80 15.95
N ILE A 334 -9.21 -21.83 14.68
CA ILE A 334 -8.37 -21.31 13.58
C ILE A 334 -8.14 -19.80 13.74
N ALA A 335 -9.12 -19.05 14.26
CA ALA A 335 -8.96 -17.62 14.51
C ALA A 335 -7.99 -17.34 15.66
N MET A 336 -8.08 -18.08 16.76
CA MET A 336 -7.19 -17.91 17.92
C MET A 336 -5.75 -18.34 17.61
N ALA A 337 -5.55 -19.45 16.90
CA ALA A 337 -4.22 -19.84 16.43
C ALA A 337 -3.60 -18.78 15.50
N THR A 338 -4.40 -18.21 14.58
CA THR A 338 -3.97 -17.10 13.70
C THR A 338 -3.63 -15.82 14.50
N LEU A 339 -4.28 -15.60 15.65
CA LEU A 339 -4.00 -14.49 16.56
C LEU A 339 -2.74 -14.73 17.40
N ASP A 340 -2.49 -15.96 17.84
CA ASP A 340 -1.27 -16.33 18.56
C ASP A 340 -0.03 -16.14 17.66
N GLU A 341 -0.10 -16.53 16.38
CA GLU A 341 0.97 -16.26 15.40
C GLU A 341 1.23 -14.76 15.16
N LEU A 342 0.17 -13.95 15.19
CA LEU A 342 0.27 -12.49 15.10
C LEU A 342 1.00 -11.91 16.33
N LEU A 343 0.69 -12.44 17.51
CA LEU A 343 1.32 -12.03 18.77
C LEU A 343 2.79 -12.47 18.82
N ASP A 344 3.13 -13.68 18.36
CA ASP A 344 4.54 -14.12 18.22
C ASP A 344 5.33 -13.24 17.24
N TYR A 345 4.70 -12.77 16.15
CA TYR A 345 5.32 -11.81 15.25
C TYR A 345 5.61 -10.46 15.92
N ILE A 346 4.67 -9.95 16.73
CA ILE A 346 4.77 -8.67 17.43
C ILE A 346 5.78 -8.73 18.59
N LEU A 347 5.76 -9.79 19.39
CA LEU A 347 6.57 -9.93 20.60
C LEU A 347 7.98 -10.45 20.26
N ASP A 348 8.07 -11.57 19.54
CA ASP A 348 9.30 -12.36 19.43
C ASP A 348 10.06 -12.13 18.10
N GLN A 349 9.36 -11.83 17.01
CA GLN A 349 9.98 -11.56 15.69
C GLN A 349 10.25 -10.07 15.43
N GLY A 350 10.02 -9.19 16.41
CA GLY A 350 10.33 -7.76 16.32
C GLY A 350 9.32 -6.89 15.56
N GLY A 351 8.23 -7.45 15.02
CA GLY A 351 7.25 -6.73 14.21
C GLY A 351 6.63 -5.50 14.88
N SER A 352 6.23 -4.49 14.11
CA SER A 352 5.62 -3.26 14.63
C SER A 352 4.10 -3.28 14.60
N VAL A 353 3.50 -3.84 13.54
CA VAL A 353 2.03 -3.89 13.35
C VAL A 353 1.55 -5.25 12.86
N GLY A 354 0.56 -5.82 13.54
CA GLY A 354 -0.12 -7.05 13.14
C GLY A 354 -1.58 -6.75 12.77
N ILE A 355 -2.00 -7.10 11.55
CA ILE A 355 -3.37 -6.89 11.09
C ILE A 355 -4.11 -8.22 11.08
N PHE A 356 -5.10 -8.38 11.95
CA PHE A 356 -5.93 -9.56 12.09
C PHE A 356 -7.16 -9.46 11.15
N ASP A 357 -7.08 -10.09 9.98
CA ASP A 357 -8.11 -10.01 8.94
C ASP A 357 -9.12 -11.17 9.05
N ALA A 358 -10.24 -10.88 9.70
CA ALA A 358 -11.41 -11.74 9.88
C ALA A 358 -12.70 -10.89 9.88
N THR A 359 -13.87 -11.51 10.06
CA THR A 359 -15.14 -10.75 10.16
C THR A 359 -15.34 -10.12 11.55
N ASN A 360 -14.92 -10.80 12.62
CA ASN A 360 -15.06 -10.39 14.03
C ASN A 360 -16.40 -9.73 14.36
N SER A 361 -17.46 -10.25 13.75
CA SER A 361 -18.77 -9.63 13.62
C SER A 361 -19.68 -9.79 14.83
N THR A 362 -19.27 -10.58 15.83
CA THR A 362 -19.99 -10.74 17.11
C THR A 362 -19.20 -10.05 18.23
N LEU A 363 -19.91 -9.55 19.23
CA LEU A 363 -19.31 -8.93 20.40
C LEU A 363 -18.44 -9.93 21.20
N GLU A 364 -18.87 -11.18 21.22
CA GLU A 364 -18.24 -12.30 21.93
C GLU A 364 -16.87 -12.61 21.33
N ARG A 365 -16.76 -12.62 19.98
CA ARG A 365 -15.49 -12.79 19.29
C ARG A 365 -14.55 -11.62 19.55
N ARG A 366 -15.05 -10.38 19.59
CA ARG A 366 -14.22 -9.20 19.90
C ARG A 366 -13.69 -9.21 21.34
N LYS A 367 -14.50 -9.63 22.31
CA LYS A 367 -14.09 -9.84 23.70
C LYS A 367 -12.97 -10.88 23.78
N LEU A 368 -13.16 -12.07 23.20
CA LEU A 368 -12.17 -13.15 23.20
C LEU A 368 -10.84 -12.75 22.53
N VAL A 369 -10.89 -12.00 21.42
CA VAL A 369 -9.69 -11.43 20.77
C VAL A 369 -8.98 -10.44 21.69
N MET A 370 -9.70 -9.51 22.33
CA MET A 370 -9.09 -8.56 23.28
C MET A 370 -8.49 -9.29 24.50
N GLU A 371 -9.22 -10.23 25.08
CA GLU A 371 -8.79 -11.05 26.22
C GLU A 371 -7.48 -11.76 25.90
N ARG A 372 -7.41 -12.53 24.80
CA ARG A 372 -6.18 -13.22 24.37
C ARG A 372 -5.00 -12.27 24.15
N ILE A 373 -5.23 -11.09 23.57
CA ILE A 373 -4.17 -10.09 23.39
C ILE A 373 -3.66 -9.59 24.76
N ARG A 374 -4.55 -9.36 25.72
CA ARG A 374 -4.20 -8.87 27.07
C ARG A 374 -3.52 -9.94 27.92
N GLU A 375 -3.94 -11.20 27.81
CA GLU A 375 -3.26 -12.36 28.43
C GLU A 375 -1.81 -12.48 27.98
N ARG A 376 -1.55 -12.35 26.66
CA ARG A 376 -0.24 -12.62 26.07
C ARG A 376 0.71 -11.42 25.98
N ALA A 377 0.18 -10.20 25.84
CA ALA A 377 0.97 -9.00 25.56
C ALA A 377 0.69 -7.82 26.52
N GLY A 378 -0.07 -8.06 27.58
CA GLY A 378 -0.35 -7.07 28.63
C GLY A 378 -1.28 -5.93 28.19
N PRO A 379 -1.63 -5.00 29.09
CA PRO A 379 -2.42 -3.81 28.79
C PRO A 379 -1.68 -2.78 27.92
N GLU A 380 -0.35 -2.87 27.79
CA GLU A 380 0.46 -1.92 27.02
C GLU A 380 0.30 -2.04 25.51
N LEU A 381 0.12 -3.25 24.95
CA LEU A 381 0.05 -3.42 23.49
C LEU A 381 -1.15 -2.64 22.91
N GLY A 382 -0.88 -1.74 21.97
CA GLY A 382 -1.91 -1.00 21.25
C GLY A 382 -2.86 -1.95 20.53
N VAL A 383 -4.17 -1.72 20.64
CA VAL A 383 -5.20 -2.43 19.89
C VAL A 383 -6.15 -1.40 19.29
N LEU A 384 -6.42 -1.51 18.00
CA LEU A 384 -7.38 -0.68 17.26
C LEU A 384 -8.33 -1.60 16.50
N PHE A 385 -9.62 -1.55 16.79
CA PHE A 385 -10.61 -2.18 15.93
C PHE A 385 -10.87 -1.31 14.69
N LEU A 386 -10.86 -1.92 13.51
CA LEU A 386 -11.13 -1.26 12.23
C LEU A 386 -12.35 -1.94 11.60
N GLU A 387 -13.51 -1.29 11.72
CA GLU A 387 -14.73 -1.76 11.08
C GLU A 387 -14.89 -1.16 9.68
N SER A 388 -15.13 -2.02 8.70
CA SER A 388 -15.36 -1.63 7.31
C SER A 388 -16.83 -1.82 6.97
N LEU A 389 -17.54 -0.71 6.84
CA LEU A 389 -18.96 -0.61 6.52
C LEU A 389 -19.14 -0.20 5.06
N CYS A 390 -20.15 -0.78 4.44
CA CYS A 390 -20.68 -0.36 3.14
C CYS A 390 -22.20 -0.38 3.31
N VAL A 391 -22.86 0.76 3.13
CA VAL A 391 -24.31 0.90 3.04
C VAL A 391 -24.73 1.31 1.62
N ASP A 392 -23.80 1.81 0.82
CA ASP A 392 -23.99 1.97 -0.62
C ASP A 392 -24.16 0.61 -1.33
N GLU A 393 -25.14 0.51 -2.22
CA GLU A 393 -25.53 -0.73 -2.88
C GLU A 393 -24.68 -1.04 -4.12
N GLN A 394 -24.37 -0.06 -4.97
CA GLN A 394 -23.54 -0.25 -6.18
C GLN A 394 -22.11 -0.66 -5.81
N LEU A 395 -21.59 -0.02 -4.75
CA LEU A 395 -20.31 -0.35 -4.13
C LEU A 395 -20.32 -1.74 -3.50
N LEU A 396 -21.43 -2.14 -2.87
CA LEU A 396 -21.60 -3.51 -2.36
C LEU A 396 -21.60 -4.53 -3.49
N GLU A 397 -22.40 -4.35 -4.54
CA GLU A 397 -22.45 -5.28 -5.69
C GLU A 397 -21.09 -5.43 -6.37
N SER A 398 -20.35 -4.33 -6.52
CA SER A 398 -18.98 -4.35 -7.04
C SER A 398 -18.01 -5.12 -6.13
N ASN A 399 -18.12 -4.94 -4.81
CA ASN A 399 -17.39 -5.78 -3.84
C ASN A 399 -17.84 -7.25 -3.83
N MET A 400 -19.10 -7.55 -4.19
CA MET A 400 -19.61 -8.91 -4.34
C MET A 400 -19.03 -9.58 -5.59
N ARG A 401 -19.07 -8.93 -6.76
CA ARG A 401 -18.40 -9.43 -7.99
C ARG A 401 -16.92 -9.78 -7.75
N LEU A 402 -16.19 -8.90 -7.06
CA LEU A 402 -14.79 -9.12 -6.64
C LEU A 402 -14.61 -10.29 -5.66
N LYS A 403 -15.64 -10.65 -4.91
CA LYS A 403 -15.62 -11.78 -3.99
C LYS A 403 -15.95 -13.11 -4.68
N LEU A 404 -16.77 -13.09 -5.74
CA LEU A 404 -17.10 -14.26 -6.56
C LEU A 404 -15.93 -14.68 -7.47
N SER A 405 -15.17 -13.73 -8.02
CA SER A 405 -13.89 -14.02 -8.71
C SER A 405 -12.77 -14.48 -7.77
N GLY A 406 -13.02 -14.59 -6.46
CA GLY A 406 -12.03 -15.01 -5.46
C GLY A 406 -11.95 -16.53 -5.25
N PRO A 407 -10.91 -17.05 -4.55
CA PRO A 407 -10.66 -18.49 -4.37
C PRO A 407 -11.70 -19.28 -3.56
N ASP A 408 -12.78 -18.65 -3.08
CA ASP A 408 -13.91 -19.39 -2.49
C ASP A 408 -14.94 -19.79 -3.57
N TYR A 409 -14.94 -19.16 -4.76
CA TYR A 409 -16.04 -19.22 -5.75
C TYR A 409 -15.62 -19.26 -7.24
N ARG A 410 -14.37 -18.94 -7.58
CA ARG A 410 -13.86 -18.74 -8.97
C ARG A 410 -14.15 -19.86 -10.00
N ASP A 411 -14.43 -21.08 -9.53
CA ASP A 411 -14.65 -22.28 -10.36
C ASP A 411 -16.14 -22.68 -10.42
N GLN A 412 -17.05 -21.82 -9.94
CA GLN A 412 -18.51 -22.02 -9.92
C GLN A 412 -19.24 -21.13 -10.93
N ASP A 413 -20.48 -21.49 -11.26
CA ASP A 413 -21.38 -20.60 -12.02
C ASP A 413 -21.61 -19.27 -11.26
N PRO A 414 -21.54 -18.09 -11.93
CA PRO A 414 -21.64 -16.80 -11.25
C PRO A 414 -22.97 -16.54 -10.54
N LEU A 415 -24.09 -17.12 -11.00
CA LEU A 415 -25.41 -16.96 -10.38
C LEU A 415 -25.53 -17.84 -9.13
N VAL A 416 -25.08 -19.10 -9.22
CA VAL A 416 -25.01 -20.03 -8.09
C VAL A 416 -24.09 -19.50 -7.00
N ALA A 417 -22.91 -18.99 -7.38
CA ALA A 417 -21.96 -18.40 -6.46
C ALA A 417 -22.52 -17.12 -5.79
N LEU A 418 -23.27 -16.29 -6.53
CA LEU A 418 -23.94 -15.11 -5.98
C LEU A 418 -25.02 -15.48 -4.94
N ASP A 419 -25.78 -16.54 -5.17
CA ASP A 419 -26.83 -17.02 -4.27
C ASP A 419 -26.26 -17.63 -2.97
N ASP A 420 -25.26 -18.52 -3.05
CA ASP A 420 -24.53 -18.99 -1.86
C ASP A 420 -23.94 -17.81 -1.08
N PHE A 421 -23.28 -16.87 -1.78
CA PHE A 421 -22.68 -15.74 -1.12
C PHE A 421 -23.71 -14.80 -0.47
N LYS A 422 -24.89 -14.60 -1.08
CA LYS A 422 -26.02 -13.85 -0.46
C LYS A 422 -26.52 -14.56 0.79
N LYS A 423 -26.72 -15.88 0.75
CA LYS A 423 -27.10 -16.70 1.92
C LYS A 423 -26.06 -16.59 3.04
N ARG A 424 -24.78 -16.71 2.70
CA ARG A 424 -23.63 -16.55 3.61
C ARG A 424 -23.57 -15.16 4.25
N VAL A 425 -23.86 -14.09 3.51
CA VAL A 425 -23.97 -12.73 4.07
C VAL A 425 -25.13 -12.62 5.05
N ALA A 426 -26.31 -13.15 4.71
CA ALA A 426 -27.47 -13.13 5.60
C ALA A 426 -27.23 -13.89 6.92
N LEU A 427 -26.54 -15.05 6.86
CA LEU A 427 -26.12 -15.82 8.03
C LEU A 427 -25.18 -15.01 8.94
N TYR A 428 -24.21 -14.28 8.39
CA TYR A 428 -23.37 -13.38 9.19
C TYR A 428 -24.16 -12.18 9.76
N GLN A 429 -25.11 -11.63 8.99
CA GLN A 429 -25.92 -10.49 9.38
C GLN A 429 -26.87 -10.80 10.55
N SER A 430 -27.36 -12.05 10.67
CA SER A 430 -28.29 -12.44 11.76
C SER A 430 -27.70 -12.37 13.17
N LYS A 431 -26.37 -12.43 13.32
CA LYS A 431 -25.64 -12.23 14.59
C LYS A 431 -24.65 -11.06 14.54
N TYR A 432 -24.80 -10.13 13.58
CA TYR A 432 -23.88 -9.00 13.45
C TYR A 432 -24.16 -7.92 14.50
N VAL A 433 -23.14 -7.61 15.31
CA VAL A 433 -23.13 -6.47 16.23
C VAL A 433 -22.03 -5.52 15.76
N PRO A 434 -22.35 -4.29 15.30
CA PRO A 434 -21.35 -3.32 14.85
C PRO A 434 -20.47 -2.82 16.02
N LEU A 435 -19.48 -1.98 15.73
CA LEU A 435 -18.77 -1.20 16.75
C LEU A 435 -19.61 -0.01 17.21
N GLY A 436 -19.46 0.39 18.48
CA GLY A 436 -20.13 1.56 19.03
C GLY A 436 -20.27 1.49 20.55
N GLU A 437 -21.50 1.52 21.05
CA GLU A 437 -21.84 1.67 22.49
C GLU A 437 -20.99 0.81 23.43
N TYR A 438 -20.77 -0.47 23.11
CA TYR A 438 -19.94 -1.35 23.94
C TYR A 438 -18.48 -0.88 23.98
N GLU A 439 -17.86 -0.65 22.82
CA GLU A 439 -16.48 -0.21 22.74
C GLU A 439 -16.28 1.14 23.42
N GLU A 440 -17.22 2.08 23.27
CA GLU A 440 -17.18 3.41 23.91
C GLU A 440 -17.27 3.31 25.43
N LYS A 441 -18.26 2.56 25.93
CA LYS A 441 -18.44 2.31 27.37
C LYS A 441 -17.23 1.63 28.02
N ASN A 442 -16.46 0.88 27.25
CA ASN A 442 -15.23 0.20 27.68
C ASN A 442 -13.94 0.94 27.24
N ASN A 443 -14.04 2.17 26.71
CA ASN A 443 -12.90 2.98 26.23
C ASN A 443 -11.98 2.25 25.23
N THR A 444 -12.53 1.32 24.46
CA THR A 444 -11.81 0.49 23.48
C THR A 444 -11.56 1.28 22.19
N PRO A 445 -10.30 1.45 21.74
CA PRO A 445 -10.02 2.22 20.54
C PRO A 445 -10.62 1.58 19.28
N TYR A 446 -11.37 2.36 18.52
CA TYR A 446 -11.92 1.91 17.24
C TYR A 446 -11.96 3.00 16.17
N VAL A 447 -12.01 2.56 14.92
CA VAL A 447 -12.36 3.38 13.75
C VAL A 447 -13.37 2.63 12.89
N GLN A 448 -14.43 3.31 12.45
CA GLN A 448 -15.35 2.83 11.42
C GLN A 448 -15.09 3.58 10.13
N MET A 449 -14.84 2.87 9.04
CA MET A 449 -14.79 3.42 7.69
C MET A 449 -16.10 3.04 6.99
N ILE A 450 -16.92 4.03 6.67
CA ILE A 450 -18.23 3.88 6.02
C ILE A 450 -18.10 4.33 4.57
N ASP A 451 -18.50 3.46 3.64
CA ASP A 451 -18.44 3.62 2.19
C ASP A 451 -17.10 4.21 1.74
N VAL A 452 -16.01 3.53 2.13
CA VAL A 452 -14.69 3.76 1.56
C VAL A 452 -14.24 5.23 1.73
N GLY A 453 -14.29 5.68 2.99
CA GLY A 453 -13.86 7.02 3.38
C GLY A 453 -14.95 8.09 3.35
N ARG A 454 -16.10 7.84 2.70
CA ARG A 454 -17.27 8.76 2.67
C ARG A 454 -17.64 9.29 4.06
N LYS A 455 -17.53 8.45 5.08
CA LYS A 455 -17.53 8.85 6.49
C LYS A 455 -16.55 8.00 7.29
N VAL A 456 -15.75 8.66 8.14
CA VAL A 456 -14.90 8.00 9.13
C VAL A 456 -15.34 8.41 10.53
N VAL A 457 -15.59 7.44 11.41
CA VAL A 457 -15.84 7.65 12.85
C VAL A 457 -14.66 7.09 13.62
N SER A 458 -14.15 7.80 14.61
CA SER A 458 -12.97 7.36 15.38
C SER A 458 -13.12 7.64 16.88
N HIS A 459 -12.81 6.65 17.71
CA HIS A 459 -12.94 6.70 19.16
C HIS A 459 -11.64 6.25 19.84
N GLN A 460 -11.22 6.96 20.90
CA GLN A 460 -10.03 6.65 21.73
C GLN A 460 -8.73 6.36 20.95
N ILE A 461 -8.51 7.03 19.82
CA ILE A 461 -7.28 6.87 19.02
C ILE A 461 -6.06 7.34 19.82
N ARG A 462 -5.17 6.40 20.15
CA ARG A 462 -3.98 6.63 20.99
C ARG A 462 -2.74 6.01 20.34
N GLY A 463 -1.59 6.65 20.54
CA GLY A 463 -0.31 6.22 19.96
C GLY A 463 -0.14 6.59 18.48
N PHE A 464 1.12 6.67 18.03
CA PHE A 464 1.48 7.15 16.70
C PHE A 464 0.90 6.28 15.57
N LEU A 465 1.03 4.96 15.68
CA LEU A 465 0.60 4.01 14.63
C LEU A 465 -0.92 4.05 14.40
N SER A 466 -1.71 4.17 15.47
CA SER A 466 -3.18 4.31 15.38
C SER A 466 -3.56 5.61 14.67
N ALA A 467 -2.90 6.73 15.02
CA ALA A 467 -3.13 8.02 14.38
C ALA A 467 -2.71 8.02 12.90
N GLN A 468 -1.57 7.40 12.54
CA GLN A 468 -1.17 7.22 11.13
C GLN A 468 -2.15 6.33 10.35
N THR A 469 -2.72 5.30 10.99
CA THR A 469 -3.74 4.44 10.38
C THR A 469 -5.02 5.22 10.06
N VAL A 470 -5.54 6.00 11.01
CA VAL A 470 -6.74 6.83 10.79
C VAL A 470 -6.47 7.96 9.79
N TYR A 471 -5.30 8.60 9.85
CA TYR A 471 -4.89 9.61 8.86
C TYR A 471 -4.87 9.04 7.43
N TYR A 472 -4.36 7.82 7.23
CA TYR A 472 -4.38 7.18 5.92
C TYR A 472 -5.81 6.82 5.46
N LEU A 473 -6.67 6.34 6.37
CA LEU A 473 -8.09 6.06 6.08
C LEU A 473 -8.89 7.31 5.66
N LEU A 474 -8.52 8.50 6.14
CA LEU A 474 -9.11 9.78 5.70
C LEU A 474 -8.69 10.21 4.29
N ASN A 475 -7.66 9.58 3.71
CA ASN A 475 -7.15 9.85 2.36
C ASN A 475 -7.38 8.66 1.40
N PHE A 476 -8.20 7.69 1.80
CA PHE A 476 -8.36 6.42 1.09
C PHE A 476 -9.46 6.51 0.04
N ASN A 477 -9.14 6.20 -1.22
CA ASN A 477 -10.12 6.05 -2.30
C ASN A 477 -9.87 4.78 -3.17
N LEU A 478 -10.83 4.53 -4.07
CA LEU A 478 -10.87 3.41 -5.03
C LEU A 478 -10.90 3.85 -6.50
N ALA A 479 -10.85 5.15 -6.76
CA ALA A 479 -11.05 5.74 -8.08
C ALA A 479 -10.10 5.14 -9.13
N PRO A 480 -10.60 4.49 -10.21
CA PRO A 480 -9.79 4.08 -11.34
C PRO A 480 -9.17 5.33 -11.97
N ARG A 481 -7.84 5.32 -12.07
CA ARG A 481 -6.98 6.38 -12.59
C ARG A 481 -5.63 5.82 -12.99
N GLN A 482 -4.98 6.44 -13.96
CA GLN A 482 -3.59 6.14 -14.28
C GLN A 482 -2.65 7.01 -13.44
N ILE A 483 -1.66 6.37 -12.80
CA ILE A 483 -0.51 7.03 -12.19
C ILE A 483 0.68 6.73 -13.09
N TRP A 484 1.20 7.75 -13.76
CA TRP A 484 2.37 7.65 -14.64
C TRP A 484 3.61 8.13 -13.90
N ILE A 485 4.73 7.43 -14.05
CA ILE A 485 6.03 7.79 -13.46
C ILE A 485 7.09 7.77 -14.55
N THR A 486 7.90 8.82 -14.64
CA THR A 486 9.07 8.86 -15.52
C THR A 486 10.21 9.66 -14.89
N ARG A 487 11.42 9.46 -15.41
CA ARG A 487 12.50 10.44 -15.28
C ARG A 487 12.28 11.59 -16.28
N HIS A 488 12.87 12.75 -16.00
CA HIS A 488 13.14 13.77 -17.01
C HIS A 488 13.86 13.18 -18.24
N GLY A 489 13.75 13.85 -19.39
CA GLY A 489 14.57 13.55 -20.57
C GLY A 489 16.07 13.68 -20.28
N GLU A 490 16.90 13.16 -21.19
CA GLU A 490 18.36 13.22 -21.04
C GLU A 490 18.85 14.67 -20.87
N SER A 491 19.54 14.97 -19.77
CA SER A 491 20.07 16.30 -19.48
C SER A 491 21.56 16.43 -19.82
N VAL A 492 22.06 17.66 -19.98
CA VAL A 492 23.48 17.91 -20.25
C VAL A 492 24.39 17.31 -19.17
N ASP A 493 24.01 17.35 -17.90
CA ASP A 493 24.74 16.65 -16.82
C ASP A 493 24.74 15.11 -17.00
N ASN A 494 23.70 14.51 -17.58
CA ASN A 494 23.68 13.08 -17.89
C ASN A 494 24.66 12.72 -19.01
N VAL A 495 24.72 13.51 -20.07
CA VAL A 495 25.70 13.36 -21.16
C VAL A 495 27.14 13.46 -20.63
N ASN A 496 27.36 14.28 -19.60
CA ASN A 496 28.66 14.45 -18.93
C ASN A 496 28.90 13.46 -17.76
N GLY A 497 28.01 12.49 -17.52
CA GLY A 497 28.16 11.49 -16.45
C GLY A 497 28.12 12.04 -15.01
N ARG A 498 27.56 13.25 -14.81
CA ARG A 498 27.50 13.95 -13.52
C ARG A 498 26.27 13.59 -12.70
N ILE A 499 26.39 13.68 -11.38
CA ILE A 499 25.27 13.48 -10.43
C ILE A 499 24.74 14.81 -9.89
N GLY A 500 23.47 14.81 -9.46
CA GLY A 500 22.82 16.00 -8.92
C GLY A 500 22.57 17.05 -10.00
N GLY A 501 22.98 18.29 -9.75
CA GLY A 501 23.02 19.38 -10.71
C GLY A 501 21.66 19.95 -11.09
N ASP A 502 21.69 21.04 -11.88
CA ASP A 502 20.51 21.71 -12.45
C ASP A 502 20.74 22.09 -13.92
N SER A 503 21.35 21.18 -14.70
CA SER A 503 21.44 21.37 -16.14
C SER A 503 20.07 21.34 -16.81
N ASP A 504 20.01 22.07 -17.91
CA ASP A 504 18.98 21.97 -18.93
C ASP A 504 19.01 20.60 -19.66
N LEU A 505 17.96 20.33 -20.44
CA LEU A 505 17.87 19.16 -21.32
C LEU A 505 18.89 19.19 -22.46
N SER A 506 19.27 18.00 -22.93
CA SER A 506 19.91 17.80 -24.24
C SER A 506 18.88 17.84 -25.37
N GLU A 507 19.33 17.89 -26.62
CA GLU A 507 18.46 17.80 -27.79
C GLU A 507 17.61 16.51 -27.80
N ARG A 508 18.22 15.36 -27.41
CA ARG A 508 17.52 14.08 -27.24
C ARG A 508 16.50 14.12 -26.10
N GLY A 509 16.81 14.84 -25.01
CA GLY A 509 15.87 15.12 -23.93
C GLY A 509 14.67 15.98 -24.37
N ILE A 510 14.87 16.93 -25.29
CA ILE A 510 13.80 17.77 -25.85
C ILE A 510 12.91 16.98 -26.81
N ALA A 511 13.47 16.06 -27.60
CA ALA A 511 12.68 15.13 -28.42
C ALA A 511 11.81 14.22 -27.55
N TYR A 512 12.42 13.55 -26.56
CA TYR A 512 11.72 12.74 -25.54
C TYR A 512 10.54 13.46 -24.90
N ALA A 513 10.70 14.74 -24.55
CA ALA A 513 9.65 15.54 -23.94
C ALA A 513 8.43 15.75 -24.85
N LYS A 514 8.63 15.95 -26.16
CA LYS A 514 7.52 16.08 -27.13
C LYS A 514 6.78 14.76 -27.33
N ALA A 515 7.53 13.68 -27.52
CA ALA A 515 6.97 12.34 -27.65
C ALA A 515 6.18 11.93 -26.40
N LEU A 516 6.64 12.32 -25.21
CA LEU A 516 5.95 12.05 -23.94
C LEU A 516 4.59 12.76 -23.86
N THR A 517 4.51 14.03 -24.26
CA THR A 517 3.24 14.76 -24.30
C THR A 517 2.25 14.13 -25.27
N MET A 518 2.68 13.80 -26.49
CA MET A 518 1.80 13.16 -27.48
C MET A 518 1.33 11.79 -27.01
N PHE A 519 2.23 10.94 -26.55
CA PHE A 519 1.88 9.61 -26.04
C PHE A 519 0.91 9.66 -24.86
N ILE A 520 1.10 10.58 -23.90
CA ILE A 520 0.18 10.72 -22.76
C ILE A 520 -1.21 11.22 -23.22
N LYS A 521 -1.28 12.09 -24.23
CA LYS A 521 -2.56 12.53 -24.82
C LYS A 521 -3.33 11.36 -25.45
N ASP A 522 -2.64 10.51 -26.20
CA ASP A 522 -3.22 9.31 -26.82
C ASP A 522 -3.66 8.28 -25.77
N GLN A 523 -2.85 8.06 -24.72
CA GLN A 523 -3.17 7.15 -23.63
C GLN A 523 -4.38 7.61 -22.79
N ARG A 524 -4.54 8.92 -22.55
CA ARG A 524 -5.73 9.50 -21.90
C ARG A 524 -7.00 9.18 -22.69
N GLN A 525 -6.98 9.42 -24.00
CA GLN A 525 -8.11 9.13 -24.89
C GLN A 525 -8.43 7.63 -24.96
N ALA A 526 -7.41 6.78 -25.07
CA ALA A 526 -7.60 5.32 -25.09
C ALA A 526 -8.19 4.79 -23.76
N TRP A 527 -7.79 5.37 -22.62
CA TRP A 527 -8.36 5.01 -21.31
C TRP A 527 -9.83 5.46 -21.18
N ASP A 528 -10.15 6.68 -21.61
CA ASP A 528 -11.51 7.22 -21.62
C ASP A 528 -12.48 6.39 -22.49
N VAL A 529 -12.02 5.86 -23.63
CA VAL A 529 -12.81 4.91 -24.44
C VAL A 529 -12.98 3.58 -23.69
N HIS A 530 -11.88 3.01 -23.18
CA HIS A 530 -11.91 1.73 -22.49
C HIS A 530 -12.80 1.72 -21.23
N GLN A 531 -12.88 2.81 -20.46
CA GLN A 531 -13.81 2.87 -19.32
C GLN A 531 -15.27 2.86 -19.76
N ARG A 532 -15.63 3.54 -20.86
CA ARG A 532 -17.02 3.54 -21.38
C ARG A 532 -17.41 2.17 -21.91
N ASP A 533 -16.55 1.54 -22.71
CA ASP A 533 -16.75 0.17 -23.19
C ASP A 533 -16.90 -0.82 -22.02
N LYS A 534 -16.09 -0.65 -20.97
CA LYS A 534 -16.17 -1.44 -19.75
C LYS A 534 -17.47 -1.19 -18.99
N ALA A 535 -17.90 0.06 -18.81
CA ALA A 535 -19.14 0.38 -18.13
C ALA A 535 -20.35 -0.28 -18.83
N LEU A 536 -20.45 -0.09 -20.15
CA LEU A 536 -21.50 -0.66 -21.01
C LEU A 536 -21.53 -2.21 -21.00
N SER A 537 -20.39 -2.86 -20.79
CA SER A 537 -20.27 -4.32 -20.73
C SER A 537 -20.34 -4.92 -19.31
N THR A 538 -20.41 -4.11 -18.24
CA THR A 538 -20.56 -4.67 -16.88
C THR A 538 -22.02 -4.96 -16.54
N HIS A 539 -22.33 -6.18 -16.09
CA HIS A 539 -23.69 -6.61 -15.74
C HIS A 539 -23.79 -7.08 -14.28
N PHE A 540 -24.97 -6.95 -13.67
CA PHE A 540 -25.26 -7.53 -12.34
C PHE A 540 -26.67 -8.16 -12.33
N PRO A 541 -26.83 -9.44 -11.94
CA PRO A 541 -25.78 -10.43 -11.66
C PRO A 541 -24.75 -10.58 -12.79
N PRO A 542 -23.48 -10.92 -12.46
CA PRO A 542 -22.46 -11.15 -13.48
C PRO A 542 -22.80 -12.36 -14.35
N LEU A 543 -22.49 -12.31 -15.63
CA LEU A 543 -22.72 -13.40 -16.58
C LEU A 543 -21.50 -14.34 -16.71
N PRO A 544 -21.69 -15.59 -17.19
CA PRO A 544 -20.58 -16.46 -17.58
C PRO A 544 -19.77 -15.83 -18.72
N GLY A 545 -18.58 -15.31 -18.39
CA GLY A 545 -17.73 -14.56 -19.31
C GLY A 545 -17.34 -13.15 -18.82
N ASP A 546 -17.98 -12.64 -17.76
CA ASP A 546 -17.66 -11.34 -17.15
C ASP A 546 -16.29 -11.34 -16.46
N THR A 547 -15.21 -11.21 -17.24
CA THR A 547 -13.83 -11.31 -16.75
C THR A 547 -13.42 -10.19 -15.77
N THR A 548 -14.08 -9.02 -15.85
CA THR A 548 -13.56 -7.79 -15.28
C THR A 548 -14.62 -7.03 -14.48
N PRO A 549 -14.70 -7.20 -13.14
CA PRO A 549 -15.53 -6.34 -12.32
C PRO A 549 -15.15 -4.85 -12.50
N PRO A 550 -16.11 -3.91 -12.39
CA PRO A 550 -15.80 -2.49 -12.30
C PRO A 550 -14.85 -2.25 -11.12
N ASN A 551 -13.96 -1.26 -11.23
CA ASN A 551 -13.30 -0.78 -10.02
C ASN A 551 -14.40 -0.19 -9.13
N PRO A 552 -14.47 -0.54 -7.83
CA PRO A 552 -15.52 -0.07 -6.93
C PRO A 552 -15.39 1.43 -6.60
N GLU A 553 -15.66 2.30 -7.58
CA GLU A 553 -15.78 3.75 -7.40
C GLU A 553 -17.12 4.07 -6.71
N TYR A 554 -17.12 5.14 -5.90
CA TYR A 554 -18.34 5.71 -5.32
C TYR A 554 -18.71 6.92 -6.17
N ASN A 555 -19.79 6.80 -6.95
CA ASN A 555 -20.22 7.91 -7.81
C ASN A 555 -20.83 9.02 -6.96
N HIS A 556 -20.30 10.24 -7.11
CA HIS A 556 -20.75 11.44 -6.41
C HIS A 556 -21.90 12.18 -7.13
N GLY A 557 -22.27 11.73 -8.34
CA GLY A 557 -23.29 12.36 -9.19
C GLY A 557 -24.70 11.76 -9.05
N ASP A 558 -25.65 12.42 -9.69
CA ASP A 558 -27.04 11.95 -9.86
C ASP A 558 -27.05 10.77 -10.86
N PRO A 559 -27.79 9.66 -10.67
CA PRO A 559 -27.76 8.52 -11.60
C PRO A 559 -28.20 8.81 -13.04
N ASP A 560 -28.97 9.90 -13.26
CA ASP A 560 -29.35 10.39 -14.59
C ASP A 560 -28.30 11.35 -15.21
N ASP A 561 -27.28 11.80 -14.47
CA ASP A 561 -26.22 12.65 -15.03
C ASP A 561 -25.20 11.82 -15.82
N SER A 562 -25.60 11.44 -17.03
CA SER A 562 -24.75 10.76 -18.00
C SER A 562 -23.57 11.59 -18.52
N SER A 563 -23.35 12.82 -18.01
CA SER A 563 -22.23 13.68 -18.42
C SER A 563 -20.98 13.43 -17.57
N GLU A 564 -20.44 12.20 -17.64
CA GLU A 564 -19.08 11.90 -17.18
C GLU A 564 -18.05 12.75 -17.95
N SER A 565 -17.76 13.93 -17.41
CA SER A 565 -16.65 14.78 -17.84
C SER A 565 -15.34 14.00 -17.71
N PRO A 566 -14.44 14.08 -18.72
CA PRO A 566 -13.20 13.32 -18.71
C PRO A 566 -12.37 13.72 -17.48
N LYS A 567 -11.81 12.73 -16.77
CA LYS A 567 -11.07 12.98 -15.51
C LYS A 567 -9.92 13.96 -15.75
N SER A 568 -9.61 14.78 -14.75
CA SER A 568 -8.51 15.74 -14.85
C SER A 568 -7.19 15.00 -15.02
N PHE A 569 -6.19 15.67 -15.59
CA PHE A 569 -4.85 15.11 -15.72
C PHE A 569 -3.82 16.11 -15.18
N CYS A 570 -3.19 15.77 -14.06
CA CYS A 570 -2.14 16.56 -13.45
C CYS A 570 -0.76 16.18 -14.01
N VAL A 571 0.11 17.17 -14.24
CA VAL A 571 1.50 16.94 -14.64
C VAL A 571 2.41 17.54 -13.57
N TRP A 572 3.03 16.69 -12.75
CA TRP A 572 3.88 17.11 -11.65
C TRP A 572 5.35 16.93 -11.99
N THR A 573 6.12 17.97 -11.73
CA THR A 573 7.57 18.04 -11.95
C THR A 573 8.30 18.28 -10.64
N SER A 574 9.61 18.02 -10.61
CA SER A 574 10.49 18.64 -9.61
C SER A 574 10.68 20.14 -9.88
N MET A 575 11.37 20.84 -8.97
CA MET A 575 11.79 22.23 -9.20
C MET A 575 13.12 22.35 -9.98
N LEU A 576 13.65 21.25 -10.53
CA LEU A 576 14.89 21.25 -11.33
C LEU A 576 14.58 21.35 -12.82
N LYS A 577 15.32 22.20 -13.55
CA LYS A 577 15.02 22.64 -14.92
C LYS A 577 14.69 21.50 -15.87
N ARG A 578 15.54 20.47 -15.93
CA ARG A 578 15.35 19.28 -16.78
C ARG A 578 13.99 18.60 -16.58
N SER A 579 13.43 18.63 -15.38
CA SER A 579 12.09 18.10 -15.10
C SER A 579 11.00 19.02 -15.64
N ILE A 580 11.13 20.33 -15.41
CA ILE A 580 10.20 21.37 -15.88
C ILE A 580 10.18 21.38 -17.42
N GLN A 581 11.34 21.38 -18.06
CA GLN A 581 11.53 21.31 -19.52
C GLN A 581 11.02 20.00 -20.13
N THR A 582 10.94 18.90 -19.35
CA THR A 582 10.31 17.65 -19.83
C THR A 582 8.78 17.77 -19.87
N ALA A 583 8.19 18.68 -19.11
CA ALA A 583 6.75 18.94 -19.09
C ALA A 583 6.32 20.17 -19.94
N GLN A 584 7.26 20.96 -20.47
CA GLN A 584 6.99 22.26 -21.12
C GLN A 584 6.13 22.22 -22.40
N PHE A 585 5.75 21.04 -22.88
CA PHE A 585 4.93 20.84 -24.07
C PHE A 585 3.48 20.42 -23.74
N PHE A 586 3.17 20.11 -22.48
CA PHE A 586 1.79 19.92 -22.03
C PHE A 586 1.06 21.27 -22.00
N ASP A 587 -0.16 21.30 -22.53
CA ASP A 587 -0.99 22.50 -22.59
C ASP A 587 -1.63 22.78 -21.22
N GLU A 588 -1.50 24.00 -20.69
CA GLU A 588 -2.01 24.38 -19.37
C GLU A 588 -3.56 24.42 -19.33
N ASP A 589 -4.23 24.51 -20.49
CA ASP A 589 -5.70 24.40 -20.59
C ASP A 589 -6.18 22.92 -20.54
N ASP A 590 -5.36 21.94 -21.00
CA ASP A 590 -5.67 20.49 -20.97
C ASP A 590 -5.16 19.80 -19.67
N TYR A 591 -4.13 20.36 -19.00
CA TYR A 591 -3.33 19.69 -17.96
C TYR A 591 -2.94 20.58 -16.76
N ASP A 592 -3.28 20.13 -15.55
CA ASP A 592 -2.92 20.80 -14.28
C ASP A 592 -1.42 20.62 -13.95
N THR A 593 -0.58 21.54 -14.45
CA THR A 593 0.88 21.44 -14.36
C THR A 593 1.43 22.11 -13.10
N LYS A 594 2.18 21.37 -12.27
CA LYS A 594 2.67 21.81 -10.95
C LYS A 594 4.11 21.39 -10.67
N GLN A 595 4.83 22.21 -9.89
CA GLN A 595 6.23 21.97 -9.51
C GLN A 595 6.33 21.67 -8.01
N PHE A 596 6.94 20.53 -7.66
CA PHE A 596 7.06 20.04 -6.28
C PHE A 596 8.53 19.92 -5.86
N LYS A 597 8.97 20.72 -4.89
CA LYS A 597 10.31 20.58 -4.28
C LYS A 597 10.58 19.17 -3.71
N MET A 598 9.51 18.46 -3.33
CA MET A 598 9.59 17.09 -2.83
C MET A 598 9.96 16.08 -3.93
N LEU A 599 9.83 16.40 -5.22
CA LEU A 599 10.17 15.54 -6.36
C LEU A 599 11.61 15.74 -6.89
N ASP A 600 12.40 16.66 -6.34
CA ASP A 600 13.82 16.89 -6.72
C ASP A 600 14.70 15.63 -6.54
N GLU A 601 15.80 15.49 -7.31
CA GLU A 601 16.74 14.37 -7.14
C GLU A 601 17.37 14.33 -5.73
N LEU A 602 17.97 13.20 -5.38
CA LEU A 602 18.84 13.08 -4.20
C LEU A 602 19.93 14.16 -4.22
N ASN A 603 19.96 15.01 -3.19
CA ASN A 603 21.03 16.00 -3.03
C ASN A 603 22.34 15.33 -2.55
N ALA A 604 23.38 15.39 -3.38
CA ALA A 604 24.70 14.80 -3.13
C ALA A 604 25.63 15.67 -2.28
N GLY A 605 25.15 16.79 -1.74
CA GLY A 605 25.87 17.66 -0.81
C GLY A 605 27.15 18.23 -1.43
N THR A 606 28.31 17.92 -0.84
CA THR A 606 29.63 18.35 -1.38
C THR A 606 30.05 17.62 -2.66
N MET A 607 29.27 16.64 -3.12
CA MET A 607 29.56 15.86 -4.35
C MET A 607 28.60 16.18 -5.51
N GLU A 608 27.75 17.21 -5.36
CA GLU A 608 26.94 17.76 -6.45
C GLU A 608 27.80 18.15 -7.66
N GLY A 609 27.33 17.80 -8.86
CA GLY A 609 28.01 18.11 -10.13
C GLY A 609 29.27 17.28 -10.44
N LEU A 610 29.69 16.37 -9.56
CA LEU A 610 30.80 15.44 -9.82
C LEU A 610 30.35 14.22 -10.63
N THR A 611 31.29 13.62 -11.34
CA THR A 611 31.15 12.26 -11.90
C THR A 611 31.39 11.18 -10.82
N TYR A 612 30.88 9.96 -11.00
CA TYR A 612 31.17 8.86 -10.08
C TYR A 612 32.66 8.50 -10.01
N GLU A 613 33.43 8.71 -11.09
CA GLU A 613 34.88 8.49 -11.08
C GLU A 613 35.62 9.53 -10.24
N GLU A 614 35.20 10.80 -10.29
CA GLU A 614 35.72 11.84 -9.41
C GLU A 614 35.37 11.58 -7.94
N ILE A 615 34.18 11.07 -7.65
CA ILE A 615 33.81 10.66 -6.28
C ILE A 615 34.67 9.48 -5.83
N ARG A 616 34.89 8.48 -6.70
CA ARG A 616 35.75 7.32 -6.41
C ARG A 616 37.21 7.70 -6.12
N THR A 617 37.73 8.71 -6.82
CA THR A 617 39.14 9.16 -6.70
C THR A 617 39.34 10.21 -5.62
N LYS A 618 38.49 11.24 -5.54
CA LYS A 618 38.60 12.37 -4.59
C LYS A 618 37.97 12.05 -3.22
N HIS A 619 36.97 11.16 -3.17
CA HIS A 619 36.17 10.84 -1.98
C HIS A 619 36.02 9.32 -1.76
N ASN A 620 37.12 8.58 -1.91
CA ASN A 620 37.18 7.10 -1.88
C ASN A 620 36.50 6.47 -0.64
N GLU A 621 36.65 7.06 0.55
CA GLU A 621 36.01 6.53 1.78
C GLU A 621 34.48 6.64 1.72
N GLU A 622 33.95 7.79 1.29
CA GLU A 622 32.52 8.03 1.10
C GLU A 622 31.94 7.12 0.00
N PHE A 623 32.66 6.96 -1.11
CA PHE A 623 32.30 6.01 -2.19
C PHE A 623 32.14 4.58 -1.64
N ARG A 624 33.07 4.14 -0.79
CA ARG A 624 33.03 2.82 -0.13
C ARG A 624 31.93 2.70 0.92
N LEU A 625 31.69 3.74 1.72
CA LEU A 625 30.59 3.76 2.69
C LEU A 625 29.23 3.62 1.98
N ARG A 626 29.02 4.39 0.91
CA ARG A 626 27.82 4.32 0.06
C ARG A 626 27.67 2.97 -0.66
N GLN A 627 28.76 2.36 -1.12
CA GLN A 627 28.72 1.03 -1.73
C GLN A 627 28.37 -0.07 -0.72
N ARG A 628 28.80 0.07 0.54
CA ARG A 628 28.57 -0.91 1.61
C ARG A 628 27.14 -0.88 2.16
N ASP A 629 26.57 0.31 2.37
CA ASP A 629 25.19 0.47 2.85
C ASP A 629 24.53 1.70 2.20
N LYS A 630 24.09 1.51 0.96
CA LYS A 630 23.45 2.53 0.14
C LYS A 630 22.12 3.05 0.68
N MET A 631 21.47 2.30 1.58
CA MET A 631 20.16 2.63 2.13
C MET A 631 20.27 3.59 3.31
N HIS A 632 21.23 3.37 4.21
CA HIS A 632 21.45 4.22 5.39
C HIS A 632 22.57 5.27 5.17
N TYR A 633 23.34 5.18 4.08
CA TYR A 633 24.28 6.23 3.68
C TYR A 633 23.54 7.53 3.33
N ARG A 634 24.11 8.64 3.81
CA ARG A 634 23.69 10.02 3.54
C ARG A 634 24.91 10.79 3.03
N TYR A 635 24.77 11.54 1.94
CA TYR A 635 25.89 12.33 1.43
C TYR A 635 26.30 13.45 2.40
N PRO A 636 27.61 13.70 2.58
CA PRO A 636 28.10 14.79 3.42
C PRO A 636 27.92 16.15 2.75
N GLY A 637 27.61 17.18 3.54
CA GLY A 637 27.48 18.57 3.08
C GLY A 637 26.18 19.25 3.47
N ALA A 638 26.07 20.53 3.14
CA ALA A 638 24.84 21.29 3.34
C ALA A 638 23.72 20.71 2.46
N GLY A 639 22.62 20.28 3.08
CA GLY A 639 21.47 19.70 2.39
C GLY A 639 21.64 18.28 1.85
N GLY A 640 22.79 17.62 2.09
CA GLY A 640 23.04 16.25 1.60
C GLY A 640 22.05 15.21 2.14
N GLU A 641 21.64 14.27 1.29
CA GLU A 641 20.56 13.29 1.55
C GLU A 641 21.03 11.82 1.44
N GLY A 642 20.25 10.92 2.05
CA GLY A 642 20.25 9.49 1.78
C GLY A 642 18.88 9.01 1.29
N TYR A 643 18.75 7.72 0.94
CA TYR A 643 17.45 7.18 0.49
C TYR A 643 16.36 7.26 1.58
N LEU A 644 16.72 7.26 2.87
CA LEU A 644 15.79 7.49 3.98
C LEU A 644 15.23 8.92 4.02
N ASP A 645 16.01 9.95 3.65
CA ASP A 645 15.50 11.32 3.56
C ASP A 645 14.42 11.41 2.47
N ILE A 646 14.69 10.82 1.29
CA ILE A 646 13.77 10.82 0.15
C ILE A 646 12.46 10.09 0.47
N ILE A 647 12.52 8.92 1.12
CA ILE A 647 11.33 8.21 1.60
C ILE A 647 10.50 9.11 2.53
N ASN A 648 11.16 9.83 3.43
CA ASN A 648 10.46 10.71 4.38
C ASN A 648 9.85 11.95 3.70
N ARG A 649 10.53 12.63 2.76
CA ARG A 649 9.94 13.77 2.04
C ARG A 649 8.86 13.37 1.03
N LEU A 650 8.98 12.22 0.37
CA LEU A 650 7.95 11.72 -0.56
C LEU A 650 6.71 11.17 0.15
N ARG A 651 6.68 11.05 1.49
CA ARG A 651 5.47 10.72 2.26
C ARG A 651 4.28 11.60 1.88
N ALA A 652 4.48 12.91 1.75
CA ALA A 652 3.41 13.85 1.40
C ALA A 652 2.90 13.64 -0.04
N VAL A 653 3.82 13.47 -1.00
CA VAL A 653 3.51 13.21 -2.42
C VAL A 653 2.72 11.90 -2.57
N ILE A 654 3.14 10.83 -1.87
CA ILE A 654 2.49 9.52 -1.92
C ILE A 654 1.09 9.56 -1.34
N VAL A 655 0.86 10.27 -0.22
CA VAL A 655 -0.48 10.42 0.35
C VAL A 655 -1.38 11.21 -0.60
N GLU A 656 -0.89 12.29 -1.22
CA GLU A 656 -1.69 13.08 -2.17
C GLU A 656 -2.06 12.25 -3.42
N VAL A 657 -1.14 11.47 -4.00
CA VAL A 657 -1.43 10.59 -5.14
C VAL A 657 -2.39 9.44 -4.78
N GLU A 658 -2.37 8.95 -3.54
CA GLU A 658 -3.38 7.99 -3.04
C GLU A 658 -4.75 8.66 -2.79
N ARG A 659 -4.77 9.95 -2.42
CA ARG A 659 -5.97 10.78 -2.17
C ARG A 659 -6.65 11.26 -3.47
N MET A 660 -5.89 11.51 -4.52
CA MET A 660 -6.41 11.96 -5.82
C MET A 660 -7.34 10.95 -6.49
N THR A 661 -8.38 11.46 -7.16
CA THR A 661 -9.30 10.71 -8.04
C THR A 661 -8.86 10.73 -9.49
N ASP A 662 -8.14 11.78 -9.87
CA ASP A 662 -7.73 12.16 -11.21
C ASP A 662 -6.43 11.50 -11.67
N HIS A 663 -6.09 11.63 -12.95
CA HIS A 663 -4.84 11.09 -13.49
C HIS A 663 -3.65 11.97 -13.10
N VAL A 664 -2.45 11.37 -12.99
CA VAL A 664 -1.23 12.12 -12.68
C VAL A 664 -0.01 11.55 -13.41
N LEU A 665 0.81 12.43 -13.98
CA LEU A 665 2.15 12.14 -14.45
C LEU A 665 3.19 12.74 -13.49
N LEU A 666 4.01 11.89 -12.91
CA LEU A 666 5.13 12.25 -12.04
C LEU A 666 6.43 12.23 -12.86
N VAL A 667 6.85 13.40 -13.34
CA VAL A 667 8.17 13.63 -13.92
C VAL A 667 9.15 13.93 -12.77
N GLY A 668 10.14 13.06 -12.59
CA GLY A 668 11.13 13.20 -11.53
C GLY A 668 12.53 12.73 -11.94
N HIS A 669 13.27 12.19 -10.98
CA HIS A 669 14.67 11.78 -11.16
C HIS A 669 14.90 10.32 -10.73
N ARG A 670 16.14 9.79 -10.85
CA ARG A 670 16.39 8.34 -10.68
C ARG A 670 16.08 7.90 -9.26
N SER A 671 16.46 8.64 -8.22
CA SER A 671 16.20 8.23 -6.82
C SER A 671 14.73 8.39 -6.45
N VAL A 672 14.08 9.46 -6.92
CA VAL A 672 12.65 9.73 -6.67
C VAL A 672 11.76 8.68 -7.34
N ALA A 673 11.99 8.38 -8.62
CA ALA A 673 11.23 7.37 -9.35
C ALA A 673 11.39 5.97 -8.73
N ARG A 674 12.60 5.60 -8.27
CA ARG A 674 12.84 4.34 -7.52
C ARG A 674 11.95 4.24 -6.27
N VAL A 675 11.92 5.30 -5.48
CA VAL A 675 11.17 5.38 -4.21
C VAL A 675 9.66 5.31 -4.50
N LEU A 676 9.15 6.05 -5.48
CA LEU A 676 7.73 5.99 -5.88
C LEU A 676 7.32 4.62 -6.46
N LEU A 677 8.10 4.06 -7.39
CA LEU A 677 7.82 2.76 -8.01
C LEU A 677 7.79 1.64 -6.96
N ALA A 678 8.75 1.65 -6.03
CA ALA A 678 8.79 0.69 -4.93
C ALA A 678 7.58 0.78 -4.00
N TYR A 679 7.10 1.99 -3.69
CA TYR A 679 5.86 2.17 -2.93
C TYR A 679 4.68 1.50 -3.63
N PHE A 680 4.35 1.91 -4.86
CA PHE A 680 3.13 1.45 -5.52
C PHE A 680 3.15 -0.05 -5.85
N LYS A 681 4.30 -0.59 -6.26
CA LYS A 681 4.50 -2.04 -6.51
C LYS A 681 4.66 -2.86 -5.23
N GLY A 682 4.71 -2.25 -4.05
CA GLY A 682 4.82 -2.94 -2.76
C GLY A 682 6.16 -3.67 -2.55
N LEU A 683 7.25 -3.14 -3.12
CA LEU A 683 8.58 -3.72 -2.99
C LEU A 683 9.13 -3.49 -1.58
N LYS A 684 10.09 -4.33 -1.16
CA LYS A 684 10.73 -4.16 0.14
C LYS A 684 11.71 -2.99 0.13
N ARG A 685 12.00 -2.46 1.33
CA ARG A 685 12.94 -1.35 1.51
C ARG A 685 14.34 -1.67 1.00
N GLU A 686 14.84 -2.88 1.24
CA GLU A 686 16.17 -3.31 0.80
C GLU A 686 16.34 -3.36 -0.73
N ASP A 687 15.26 -3.32 -1.51
CA ASP A 687 15.31 -3.27 -2.98
C ASP A 687 15.37 -1.83 -3.54
N VAL A 688 14.86 -0.83 -2.80
CA VAL A 688 14.61 0.54 -3.28
C VAL A 688 15.86 1.23 -3.83
N ALA A 689 16.96 1.13 -3.10
CA ALA A 689 18.20 1.85 -3.42
C ALA A 689 18.90 1.29 -4.69
N ASP A 690 18.55 0.08 -5.12
CA ASP A 690 19.18 -0.62 -6.24
C ASP A 690 18.24 -0.95 -7.41
N LEU A 691 16.93 -0.79 -7.26
CA LEU A 691 15.92 -0.87 -8.33
C LEU A 691 16.37 -0.11 -9.60
N ASP A 692 16.34 -0.72 -10.80
CA ASP A 692 16.73 0.03 -12.00
C ASP A 692 15.61 0.89 -12.57
N VAL A 693 15.99 2.08 -13.02
CA VAL A 693 15.14 3.11 -13.63
C VAL A 693 16.01 3.90 -14.63
N PRO A 694 16.20 3.39 -15.86
CA PRO A 694 16.97 4.08 -16.89
C PRO A 694 16.22 5.31 -17.45
N LEU A 695 16.89 6.11 -18.28
CA LEU A 695 16.25 7.14 -19.11
C LEU A 695 15.42 6.47 -20.22
N GLY A 696 14.51 7.22 -20.84
CA GLY A 696 13.69 6.72 -21.95
C GLY A 696 12.61 5.71 -21.55
N MET A 697 12.35 5.52 -20.24
CA MET A 697 11.32 4.62 -19.73
C MET A 697 10.21 5.39 -19.00
N LEU A 698 8.97 5.05 -19.32
CA LEU A 698 7.74 5.57 -18.74
C LEU A 698 6.96 4.39 -18.12
N TYR A 699 6.49 4.53 -16.89
CA TYR A 699 5.81 3.46 -16.15
C TYR A 699 4.36 3.86 -15.87
N MET A 700 3.41 3.01 -16.26
CA MET A 700 1.98 3.17 -15.98
C MET A 700 1.59 2.27 -14.81
N LEU A 701 0.88 2.84 -13.84
CA LEU A 701 0.40 2.17 -12.63
C LEU A 701 -1.08 2.49 -12.42
N GLU A 702 -1.97 1.51 -12.63
CA GLU A 702 -3.41 1.67 -12.34
C GLU A 702 -3.77 0.94 -11.04
N PRO A 703 -4.32 1.60 -10.00
CA PRO A 703 -4.74 0.93 -8.77
C PRO A 703 -5.86 -0.10 -9.01
N LYS A 704 -5.66 -1.34 -8.55
CA LYS A 704 -6.64 -2.44 -8.67
C LYS A 704 -6.94 -3.07 -7.30
N PRO A 705 -8.07 -3.78 -7.11
CA PRO A 705 -8.49 -4.35 -5.83
C PRO A 705 -7.49 -5.17 -5.00
N TYR A 706 -6.50 -5.79 -5.65
CA TYR A 706 -5.51 -6.63 -4.98
C TYR A 706 -4.05 -6.25 -5.24
N GLY A 707 -3.80 -5.08 -5.85
CA GLY A 707 -2.47 -4.62 -6.20
C GLY A 707 -2.50 -3.39 -7.12
N VAL A 708 -1.67 -3.40 -8.15
CA VAL A 708 -1.55 -2.35 -9.16
C VAL A 708 -1.31 -3.03 -10.51
N GLU A 709 -2.12 -2.73 -11.52
CA GLU A 709 -1.78 -3.08 -12.90
C GLU A 709 -0.59 -2.21 -13.32
N PHE A 710 0.43 -2.84 -13.89
CA PHE A 710 1.70 -2.19 -14.17
C PHE A 710 2.14 -2.50 -15.59
N ARG A 711 2.42 -1.45 -16.35
CA ARG A 711 2.98 -1.53 -17.70
C ARG A 711 4.17 -0.59 -17.80
N ALA A 712 5.12 -0.92 -18.67
CA ALA A 712 6.29 -0.10 -18.91
C ALA A 712 6.44 0.15 -20.40
N TYR A 713 6.76 1.39 -20.75
CA TYR A 713 6.89 1.87 -22.11
C TYR A 713 8.30 2.39 -22.32
N ARG A 714 8.89 2.11 -23.49
CA ARG A 714 10.21 2.57 -23.89
C ARG A 714 10.09 3.55 -25.05
N TYR A 715 10.82 4.65 -24.98
CA TYR A 715 10.98 5.60 -26.07
C TYR A 715 11.90 5.03 -27.16
N ASP A 716 11.50 5.18 -28.42
CA ASP A 716 12.27 4.87 -29.61
C ASP A 716 12.71 6.17 -30.30
N GLU A 717 13.99 6.51 -30.15
CA GLU A 717 14.61 7.71 -30.74
C GLU A 717 14.56 7.74 -32.28
N LEU A 718 14.37 6.60 -32.96
CA LEU A 718 14.25 6.53 -34.42
C LEU A 718 12.82 6.75 -34.93
N ARG A 719 11.83 6.62 -34.04
CA ARG A 719 10.39 6.76 -34.36
C ARG A 719 9.71 7.93 -33.63
N ASP A 720 10.43 8.59 -32.72
CA ASP A 720 9.95 9.64 -31.81
C ASP A 720 8.65 9.27 -31.06
N CYS A 721 8.54 7.99 -30.66
CA CYS A 721 7.34 7.44 -30.01
C CYS A 721 7.68 6.47 -28.89
N PHE A 722 6.66 6.05 -28.13
CA PHE A 722 6.78 5.03 -27.08
C PHE A 722 6.14 3.71 -27.50
N PHE A 723 6.77 2.59 -27.17
CA PHE A 723 6.23 1.24 -27.35
C PHE A 723 6.16 0.49 -26.02
N GLU A 724 5.17 -0.39 -25.86
CA GLU A 724 5.04 -1.20 -24.64
C GLU A 724 6.15 -2.27 -24.59
N VAL A 725 6.81 -2.38 -23.43
CA VAL A 725 7.75 -3.46 -23.14
C VAL A 725 6.96 -4.54 -22.39
N HIS A 726 6.35 -5.45 -23.14
CA HIS A 726 5.58 -6.55 -22.58
C HIS A 726 6.43 -7.39 -21.61
N ASP A 727 5.77 -7.95 -20.58
CA ASP A 727 6.37 -8.70 -19.47
C ASP A 727 7.49 -7.99 -18.69
N TYR A 728 7.67 -6.67 -18.85
CA TYR A 728 8.68 -5.92 -18.11
C TYR A 728 8.46 -6.01 -16.60
N GLN A 729 9.43 -6.61 -15.91
CA GLN A 729 9.52 -6.58 -14.45
C GLN A 729 10.56 -5.56 -14.02
N LEU A 730 10.29 -4.89 -12.89
CA LEU A 730 11.30 -4.06 -12.24
C LEU A 730 12.40 -4.95 -11.67
N GLN A 731 13.63 -4.76 -12.14
CA GLN A 731 14.81 -5.52 -11.71
C GLN A 731 15.67 -4.67 -10.77
N ARG A 732 16.53 -5.31 -9.97
CA ARG A 732 17.68 -4.61 -9.37
C ARG A 732 18.67 -4.30 -10.49
N ALA A 733 19.22 -3.09 -10.51
CA ALA A 733 20.31 -2.73 -11.40
C ALA A 733 21.47 -3.71 -11.21
N THR A 734 21.95 -4.29 -12.30
CA THR A 734 23.08 -5.22 -12.27
C THR A 734 24.30 -4.51 -11.70
N SER A 735 24.98 -5.13 -10.73
CA SER A 735 26.10 -4.53 -9.99
C SER A 735 27.39 -4.31 -10.81
N HIS A 736 27.27 -4.41 -12.13
CA HIS A 736 28.30 -4.16 -13.13
C HIS A 736 27.63 -3.46 -14.33
N LEU A 737 28.35 -2.52 -14.95
CA LEU A 737 28.05 -1.86 -16.24
C LEU A 737 27.00 -0.72 -16.28
N SER A 738 26.58 -0.13 -15.14
CA SER A 738 26.06 1.25 -15.13
C SER A 738 26.89 2.15 -14.21
N ASN A 739 28.14 2.39 -14.61
CA ASN A 739 29.04 3.38 -14.00
C ASN A 739 28.84 4.75 -14.66
#